data_AF-A0A7J5K1H1-F1
#
_entry.id   AF-A0A7J5K1H1-F1
#
_cell.length_a   1.000
_cell.length_b   1.000
_cell.length_c   1.000
_cell.angle_alpha   90.00
_cell.angle_beta   90.00
_cell.angle_gamma   90.00
#
_symmetry.space_group_name_H-M   'P 1'
#
loop_
_entity.id
_entity.type
_entity.pdbx_description
1 polymer ?
#
loop_
_entity_poly.entity_id
_entity_poly.type
_entity_poly.pdbx_seq_one_letter_code
_entity_poly.pdbx_strand_id
1 'polypeptide(L)'
;MMEVKKSEYLLMKMERRNGGDKIYIRMKHFIILCILSVSCLYATAIDRKEAIRIADQFMFSNRQNILSECEHQVLEIDQLYIINYIFRNQAEVGFAVIGKNDSLPSPILAFSPSGRINLANTTIKKLLENYNKELKEWNEGRMQLAREDTIYYRREKSVCLPLLKEISWHQKKPYNNGMPLVTNKEKYQVGCTAVAVGQIMKYYEYPCQGMGESFYIQTNEKGEEHPLTVNYDSLHIDWSTIKNKYDPQESVRTSKSVSQLLYHCALAAEVKLSPEVTTGYVRSIAMALYKNFGYHPSIQAIRKNELPGPELQQLFVRELEAKRPVLCCGLSHFFVCDGFADDYFHINWGWGGAMDGYFKLSALGTKANQLHIFDDVIVNIRPVNSQQENHKTVNLAQPGELHQFISNEEARTLTSLTVSGKLNGKDFNLLRKMAGGTRSIWESGGELRKLDLSKAEIVADFETSYYKENLTKMKFVKTIRRSSASGAQSWTFNFATMDDKEWQALCQLKGDMDYRKHSWKYIKEGNAYYIQYYLTAQTINTYLFKDCTNLKELILPDQTLEIQSRAFANCKSLQQMKIPSQTKTLYPEAWYACSLMQSASVCPSNPEYMDKEGVIYSKDSTTLVYYPSNKTDSVYIMPQSVSHLRSYAFCGALFLRDIHFSENLKAIPRYAFYNCPQIRSVKLPESVEKITPKAFVGCKKLSDVHFPSKLQDIGNDVLFQCGGK
;
A
#
# COMPACT_ATOMS: atom_id res chain seq x y z
N MET A 1 -19.62 -0.43 -47.37
CA MET A 1 -20.99 -0.42 -47.92
C MET A 1 -21.82 -1.31 -47.00
N MET A 2 -22.79 -0.74 -46.27
CA MET A 2 -23.66 -1.36 -45.23
C MET A 2 -22.87 -1.98 -44.05
N GLU A 3 -22.84 -1.49 -42.80
CA GLU A 3 -23.88 -0.96 -41.91
C GLU A 3 -23.24 -0.02 -40.88
N VAL A 4 -23.34 1.32 -41.02
CA VAL A 4 -23.17 2.28 -39.89
C VAL A 4 -23.97 3.55 -40.21
N LYS A 5 -25.30 3.44 -40.33
CA LYS A 5 -26.21 4.59 -40.52
C LYS A 5 -27.52 4.44 -39.75
N LYS A 6 -27.42 4.09 -38.46
CA LYS A 6 -28.59 4.05 -37.54
C LYS A 6 -28.19 4.47 -36.12
N SER A 7 -27.84 5.74 -35.93
CA SER A 7 -27.83 6.36 -34.59
C SER A 7 -27.80 7.90 -34.56
N GLU A 8 -28.13 8.60 -35.65
CA GLU A 8 -28.15 10.08 -35.68
C GLU A 8 -29.53 10.70 -35.97
N TYR A 9 -30.63 10.01 -35.64
CA TYR A 9 -31.96 10.56 -35.87
C TYR A 9 -32.88 10.39 -34.65
N LEU A 10 -32.65 11.17 -33.60
CA LEU A 10 -33.66 11.55 -32.60
C LEU A 10 -33.04 12.50 -31.57
N LEU A 11 -33.18 13.82 -31.80
CA LEU A 11 -33.46 14.86 -30.79
C LEU A 11 -33.27 16.26 -31.39
N MET A 12 -34.28 16.71 -32.15
CA MET A 12 -34.49 18.14 -32.38
C MET A 12 -35.97 18.41 -32.63
N LYS A 13 -36.72 18.76 -31.58
CA LYS A 13 -37.81 19.75 -31.63
C LYS A 13 -38.41 20.06 -30.26
N MET A 14 -38.74 21.36 -30.11
CA MET A 14 -39.50 22.04 -29.04
C MET A 14 -38.71 22.43 -27.78
N GLU A 15 -38.72 23.66 -27.27
CA GLU A 15 -39.25 24.96 -27.71
C GLU A 15 -38.67 26.03 -26.75
N ARG A 16 -38.68 27.30 -27.18
CA ARG A 16 -38.19 28.47 -26.45
C ARG A 16 -39.03 28.79 -25.19
N ARG A 17 -38.39 29.29 -24.12
CA ARG A 17 -38.81 30.52 -23.40
C ARG A 17 -37.81 30.95 -22.30
N ASN A 18 -37.55 32.27 -22.31
CA ASN A 18 -37.12 33.17 -21.22
C ASN A 18 -35.65 33.18 -20.74
N GLY A 19 -34.89 34.11 -21.33
CA GLY A 19 -34.33 35.29 -20.65
C GLY A 19 -33.18 35.11 -19.64
N GLY A 20 -31.99 35.63 -19.97
CA GLY A 20 -30.93 35.93 -19.00
C GLY A 20 -29.51 35.75 -19.53
N ASP A 21 -28.95 36.84 -20.07
CA ASP A 21 -27.57 37.15 -20.46
C ASP A 21 -26.46 36.07 -20.28
N LYS A 22 -25.91 35.61 -21.41
CA LYS A 22 -24.55 35.03 -21.48
C LYS A 22 -23.75 35.71 -22.59
N ILE A 23 -22.59 36.22 -22.19
CA ILE A 23 -21.56 36.84 -23.02
C ILE A 23 -21.03 35.80 -24.03
N TYR A 24 -21.08 36.18 -25.31
CA TYR A 24 -20.60 35.43 -26.47
C TYR A 24 -19.07 35.38 -26.50
N ILE A 25 -18.48 34.18 -26.59
CA ILE A 25 -17.17 33.98 -27.23
C ILE A 25 -17.38 33.09 -28.46
N ARG A 26 -17.14 33.69 -29.62
CA ARG A 26 -17.30 33.09 -30.95
C ARG A 26 -16.36 31.90 -31.15
N MET A 27 -16.95 30.74 -31.44
CA MET A 27 -16.33 29.70 -32.26
C MET A 27 -15.97 30.28 -33.64
N LYS A 28 -14.68 30.23 -33.99
CA LYS A 28 -14.25 30.04 -35.37
C LYS A 28 -13.41 28.78 -35.37
N HIS A 29 -13.79 27.78 -36.16
CA HIS A 29 -12.95 26.87 -36.94
C HIS A 29 -13.89 25.83 -37.58
N PHE A 30 -14.26 26.07 -38.84
CA PHE A 30 -14.72 25.00 -39.73
C PHE A 30 -14.26 25.33 -41.15
N ILE A 31 -14.01 24.26 -41.91
CA ILE A 31 -13.62 24.15 -43.32
C ILE A 31 -12.10 24.19 -43.56
N ILE A 32 -11.51 23.00 -43.70
CA ILE A 32 -10.98 22.47 -44.97
C ILE A 32 -10.97 20.94 -44.84
N LEU A 33 -11.70 20.26 -45.73
CA LEU A 33 -11.61 18.82 -45.94
C LEU A 33 -11.41 18.58 -47.45
N CYS A 34 -10.51 17.64 -47.75
CA CYS A 34 -10.32 16.91 -49.01
C CYS A 34 -9.59 17.58 -50.17
N ILE A 35 -8.27 17.35 -50.23
CA ILE A 35 -7.67 16.70 -51.42
C ILE A 35 -6.83 15.52 -50.94
N LEU A 36 -7.17 14.34 -51.46
CA LEU A 36 -6.43 13.09 -51.31
C LEU A 36 -5.09 13.19 -52.03
N SER A 37 -4.00 13.18 -51.27
CA SER A 37 -2.74 12.58 -51.69
C SER A 37 -2.26 11.74 -50.51
N VAL A 38 -2.01 10.46 -50.77
CA VAL A 38 -1.32 9.55 -49.85
C VAL A 38 0.10 10.09 -49.66
N SER A 39 0.27 11.04 -48.76
CA SER A 39 1.53 11.23 -48.06
C SER A 39 1.45 10.34 -46.84
N CYS A 40 2.31 9.32 -46.77
CA CYS A 40 2.71 8.78 -45.48
C CYS A 40 3.11 9.98 -44.61
N LEU A 41 2.25 10.37 -43.67
CA LEU A 41 2.58 11.33 -42.62
C LEU A 41 3.61 10.63 -41.73
N TYR A 42 4.86 10.64 -42.18
CA TYR A 42 5.98 10.41 -41.29
C TYR A 42 5.92 11.53 -40.25
N ALA A 43 5.84 11.13 -38.99
CA ALA A 43 6.00 11.99 -37.84
C ALA A 43 7.16 12.98 -38.10
N THR A 44 6.87 14.28 -38.05
CA THR A 44 7.90 15.30 -38.26
C THR A 44 8.62 15.56 -36.94
N ALA A 45 9.95 15.50 -36.96
CA ALA A 45 10.75 15.83 -35.79
C ALA A 45 10.49 17.29 -35.40
N ILE A 46 10.15 17.53 -34.15
CA ILE A 46 9.97 18.88 -33.61
C ILE A 46 11.37 19.48 -33.44
N ASP A 47 11.67 20.54 -34.17
CA ASP A 47 12.93 21.27 -34.04
C ASP A 47 12.92 22.23 -32.83
N ARG A 48 14.09 22.81 -32.51
CA ARG A 48 14.24 23.71 -31.36
C ARG A 48 13.31 24.93 -31.42
N LYS A 49 13.10 25.52 -32.60
CA LYS A 49 12.29 26.73 -32.76
C LYS A 49 10.82 26.40 -32.56
N GLU A 50 10.38 25.28 -33.12
CA GLU A 50 9.03 24.78 -32.96
C GLU A 50 8.73 24.35 -31.52
N ALA A 51 9.69 23.72 -30.83
CA ALA A 51 9.57 23.40 -29.41
C ALA A 51 9.33 24.65 -28.54
N ILE A 52 10.06 25.75 -28.80
CA ILE A 52 9.83 27.04 -28.13
C ILE A 52 8.45 27.58 -28.44
N ARG A 53 8.03 27.55 -29.71
CA ARG A 53 6.70 28.03 -30.12
C ARG A 53 5.58 27.27 -29.43
N ILE A 54 5.69 25.93 -29.36
CA ILE A 54 4.73 25.05 -28.67
C ILE A 54 4.67 25.38 -27.18
N ALA A 55 5.83 25.50 -26.52
CA ALA A 55 5.91 25.80 -25.10
C ALA A 55 5.35 27.19 -24.78
N ASP A 56 5.69 28.21 -25.56
CA ASP A 56 5.20 29.58 -25.38
C ASP A 56 3.69 29.68 -25.57
N GLN A 57 3.17 29.00 -26.61
CA GLN A 57 1.74 28.96 -26.85
C GLN A 57 1.00 28.26 -25.70
N PHE A 58 1.56 27.16 -25.17
CA PHE A 58 0.95 26.44 -24.05
C PHE A 58 0.99 27.24 -22.74
N MET A 59 2.16 27.76 -22.38
CA MET A 59 2.40 28.44 -21.10
C MET A 59 1.78 29.85 -21.04
N PHE A 60 1.73 30.56 -22.17
CA PHE A 60 1.41 31.99 -22.21
C PHE A 60 0.35 32.36 -23.25
N SER A 61 -0.51 31.44 -23.67
CA SER A 61 -1.61 31.68 -24.64
C SER A 61 -2.39 32.99 -24.40
N ASN A 62 -2.65 33.34 -23.13
CA ASN A 62 -3.39 34.54 -22.74
C ASN A 62 -2.50 35.72 -22.28
N ARG A 63 -1.17 35.61 -22.39
CA ARG A 63 -0.19 36.60 -21.89
C ARG A 63 1.02 36.77 -22.82
N GLN A 64 0.81 36.74 -24.13
CA GLN A 64 1.90 36.83 -25.12
C GLN A 64 2.75 38.10 -24.97
N ASN A 65 2.16 39.22 -24.53
CA ASN A 65 2.88 40.48 -24.32
C ASN A 65 4.00 40.39 -23.27
N ILE A 66 3.96 39.39 -22.39
CA ILE A 66 4.98 39.20 -21.35
C ILE A 66 6.24 38.55 -21.96
N LEU A 67 6.10 37.78 -23.05
CA LEU A 67 7.22 37.06 -23.69
C LEU A 67 8.30 37.98 -24.29
N SER A 68 7.99 39.24 -24.62
CA SER A 68 8.99 40.18 -25.16
C SER A 68 10.11 40.52 -24.18
N GLU A 69 9.90 40.28 -22.88
CA GLU A 69 10.88 40.49 -21.81
C GLU A 69 11.47 39.17 -21.28
N CYS A 70 11.13 38.04 -21.91
CA CYS A 70 11.54 36.70 -21.51
C CYS A 70 12.73 36.20 -22.31
N GLU A 71 13.73 35.63 -21.63
CA GLU A 71 14.81 34.84 -22.23
C GLU A 71 14.54 33.34 -22.03
N HIS A 72 14.74 32.55 -23.08
CA HIS A 72 14.61 31.09 -23.03
C HIS A 72 15.99 30.45 -22.87
N GLN A 73 16.23 29.85 -21.70
CA GLN A 73 17.33 28.90 -21.55
C GLN A 73 16.86 27.52 -22.01
N VAL A 74 17.36 27.07 -23.15
CA VAL A 74 17.01 25.76 -23.72
C VAL A 74 18.11 24.73 -23.43
N LEU A 75 17.75 23.64 -22.75
CA LEU A 75 18.60 22.47 -22.57
C LEU A 75 18.09 21.35 -23.47
N GLU A 76 19.01 20.55 -24.00
CA GLU A 76 18.68 19.46 -24.93
C GLU A 76 19.22 18.15 -24.38
N ILE A 77 18.35 17.13 -24.32
CA ILE A 77 18.71 15.78 -23.88
C ILE A 77 18.04 14.79 -24.83
N ASP A 78 18.80 14.28 -25.78
CA ASP A 78 18.40 13.17 -26.65
C ASP A 78 17.06 13.41 -27.38
N GLN A 79 15.93 12.86 -26.90
CA GLN A 79 14.60 13.03 -27.49
C GLN A 79 13.79 14.18 -26.87
N LEU A 80 14.41 15.02 -26.03
CA LEU A 80 13.73 16.09 -25.28
C LEU A 80 14.36 17.47 -25.48
N TYR A 81 13.52 18.50 -25.49
CA TYR A 81 13.86 19.89 -25.23
C TYR A 81 13.31 20.32 -23.87
N ILE A 82 14.10 21.06 -23.12
CA ILE A 82 13.73 21.63 -21.83
C ILE A 82 13.88 23.13 -21.94
N ILE A 83 12.81 23.86 -21.71
CA ILE A 83 12.76 25.30 -21.85
C ILE A 83 12.54 25.88 -20.47
N ASN A 84 13.57 26.55 -19.94
CA ASN A 84 13.50 27.33 -18.71
C ASN A 84 13.25 28.80 -19.08
N TYR A 85 12.26 29.41 -18.44
CA TYR A 85 11.86 30.80 -18.67
C TYR A 85 12.56 31.74 -17.67
N ILE A 86 13.26 32.76 -18.17
CA ILE A 86 14.03 33.73 -17.37
C ILE A 86 13.53 35.13 -17.68
N PHE A 87 13.13 35.89 -16.67
CA PHE A 87 12.71 37.29 -16.82
C PHE A 87 13.64 38.20 -16.02
N ARG A 88 13.99 39.35 -16.58
CA ARG A 88 15.05 40.25 -16.07
C ARG A 88 14.89 40.68 -14.60
N ASN A 89 13.68 40.60 -14.03
CA ASN A 89 13.37 41.02 -12.66
C ASN A 89 12.72 39.92 -11.79
N GLN A 90 12.74 38.64 -12.20
CA GLN A 90 12.14 37.54 -11.43
C GLN A 90 13.08 36.34 -11.38
N ALA A 91 13.32 35.81 -10.17
CA ALA A 91 14.35 34.81 -9.94
C ALA A 91 14.06 33.45 -10.63
N GLU A 92 12.78 33.05 -10.78
CA GLU A 92 12.39 31.76 -11.36
C GLU A 92 10.96 31.81 -11.94
N VAL A 93 10.79 31.63 -13.25
CA VAL A 93 9.51 31.97 -13.94
C VAL A 93 8.85 30.82 -14.69
N GLY A 94 9.36 29.60 -14.49
CA GLY A 94 8.73 28.38 -14.98
C GLY A 94 9.57 27.61 -15.97
N PHE A 95 9.03 26.46 -16.35
CA PHE A 95 9.65 25.58 -17.33
C PHE A 95 8.60 24.81 -18.14
N ALA A 96 9.03 24.30 -19.29
CA ALA A 96 8.32 23.28 -20.07
C ALA A 96 9.31 22.21 -20.58
N VAL A 97 8.87 20.96 -20.60
CA VAL A 97 9.61 19.81 -21.16
C VAL A 97 8.83 19.28 -22.36
N ILE A 98 9.49 19.21 -23.51
CA ILE A 98 8.87 18.95 -24.82
C ILE A 98 9.58 17.75 -25.45
N GLY A 99 8.83 16.74 -25.90
CA GLY A 99 9.32 15.65 -26.70
C GLY A 99 9.59 16.08 -28.15
N LYS A 100 10.64 15.55 -28.76
CA LYS A 100 11.02 15.85 -30.16
C LYS A 100 10.17 15.15 -31.21
N ASN A 101 9.13 14.42 -30.81
CA ASN A 101 8.27 13.67 -31.70
C ASN A 101 6.82 14.18 -31.62
N ASP A 102 6.25 14.56 -32.77
CA ASP A 102 4.87 14.99 -32.96
C ASP A 102 3.85 13.82 -32.99
N SER A 103 4.32 12.56 -32.98
CA SER A 103 3.48 11.35 -32.91
C SER A 103 2.75 11.18 -31.58
N LEU A 104 3.16 11.91 -30.55
CA LEU A 104 2.51 11.87 -29.24
C LEU A 104 1.21 12.69 -29.28
N PRO A 105 0.15 12.27 -28.56
CA PRO A 105 -1.09 13.05 -28.44
C PRO A 105 -0.88 14.49 -27.91
N SER A 106 0.18 14.71 -27.12
CA SER A 106 0.69 16.04 -26.78
C SER A 106 2.20 15.94 -26.55
N PRO A 107 3.02 16.80 -27.18
CA PRO A 107 4.48 16.78 -27.05
C PRO A 107 4.97 17.34 -25.70
N ILE A 108 4.11 18.02 -24.93
CA ILE A 108 4.50 18.58 -23.63
C ILE A 108 4.41 17.50 -22.57
N LEU A 109 5.53 17.15 -21.95
CA LEU A 109 5.63 16.08 -20.95
C LEU A 109 5.59 16.59 -19.52
N ALA A 110 6.06 17.82 -19.29
CA ALA A 110 6.01 18.47 -18.00
C ALA A 110 6.01 19.99 -18.15
N PHE A 111 5.45 20.69 -17.17
CA PHE A 111 5.47 22.15 -17.14
C PHE A 111 5.26 22.68 -15.72
N SER A 112 5.69 23.91 -15.48
CA SER A 112 5.37 24.66 -14.27
C SER A 112 5.40 26.16 -14.55
N PRO A 113 4.45 26.96 -14.01
CA PRO A 113 4.48 28.42 -14.14
C PRO A 113 5.53 29.09 -13.23
N SER A 114 6.27 28.30 -12.44
CA SER A 114 7.29 28.78 -11.51
C SER A 114 8.47 27.81 -11.46
N GLY A 115 9.62 28.26 -10.95
CA GLY A 115 10.80 27.41 -10.85
C GLY A 115 11.54 27.25 -12.18
N ARG A 116 12.43 26.27 -12.25
CA ARG A 116 13.18 25.87 -13.46
C ARG A 116 13.67 24.43 -13.31
N ILE A 117 13.91 23.73 -14.43
CA ILE A 117 14.56 22.42 -14.41
C ILE A 117 16.07 22.58 -14.25
N ASN A 118 16.64 21.80 -13.32
CA ASN A 118 18.08 21.70 -13.10
C ASN A 118 18.56 20.25 -13.30
N LEU A 119 19.40 20.04 -14.32
CA LEU A 119 19.92 18.72 -14.68
C LEU A 119 20.95 18.14 -13.71
N ALA A 120 21.46 18.95 -12.77
CA ALA A 120 22.27 18.45 -11.67
C ALA A 120 21.45 17.64 -10.66
N ASN A 121 20.11 17.80 -10.65
CA ASN A 121 19.24 16.99 -9.79
C ASN A 121 19.09 15.58 -10.37
N THR A 122 19.57 14.57 -9.65
CA THR A 122 19.62 13.18 -10.10
C THR A 122 18.23 12.55 -10.28
N THR A 123 17.25 12.94 -9.46
CA THR A 123 15.86 12.46 -9.56
C THR A 123 15.20 12.99 -10.84
N ILE A 124 15.31 14.28 -11.12
CA ILE A 124 14.77 14.87 -12.36
C ILE A 124 15.50 14.33 -13.59
N LYS A 125 16.82 14.14 -13.51
CA LYS A 125 17.59 13.50 -14.58
C LYS A 125 17.06 12.09 -14.90
N LYS A 126 16.83 11.25 -13.88
CA LYS A 126 16.23 9.91 -14.06
C LYS A 126 14.83 9.95 -14.67
N LEU A 127 13.99 10.92 -14.28
CA LEU A 127 12.66 11.11 -14.88
C LEU A 127 12.78 11.39 -16.38
N LEU A 128 13.67 12.31 -16.77
CA LEU A 128 13.90 12.67 -18.17
C LEU A 128 14.53 11.51 -18.97
N GLU A 129 15.41 10.72 -18.36
CA GLU A 129 15.94 9.48 -18.95
C GLU A 129 14.84 8.43 -19.19
N ASN A 130 13.89 8.28 -18.26
CA ASN A 130 12.74 7.41 -18.45
C ASN A 130 11.84 7.86 -19.60
N TYR A 131 11.53 9.16 -19.69
CA TYR A 131 10.80 9.70 -20.86
C TYR A 131 11.56 9.44 -22.16
N ASN A 132 12.87 9.70 -22.20
CA ASN A 132 13.69 9.43 -23.37
C ASN A 132 13.63 7.96 -23.80
N LYS A 133 13.68 7.03 -22.84
CA LYS A 133 13.57 5.60 -23.11
C LYS A 133 12.21 5.25 -23.69
N GLU A 134 11.12 5.72 -23.09
CA GLU A 134 9.76 5.48 -23.58
C GLU A 134 9.55 6.02 -25.00
N LEU A 135 10.08 7.22 -25.29
CA LEU A 135 10.01 7.82 -26.64
C LEU A 135 10.82 7.05 -27.67
N LYS A 136 11.99 6.53 -27.32
CA LYS A 136 12.78 5.67 -28.22
C LYS A 136 12.05 4.38 -28.55
N GLU A 137 11.55 3.69 -27.52
CA GLU A 137 10.81 2.44 -27.70
C GLU A 137 9.55 2.64 -28.56
N TRP A 138 8.88 3.79 -28.41
CA TRP A 138 7.77 4.21 -29.28
C TRP A 138 8.21 4.39 -30.73
N ASN A 139 9.29 5.14 -30.97
CA ASN A 139 9.81 5.40 -32.32
C ASN A 139 10.24 4.11 -33.04
N GLU A 140 10.69 3.10 -32.30
CA GLU A 140 11.15 1.82 -32.84
C GLU A 140 10.01 0.80 -33.01
N GLY A 141 8.77 1.15 -32.65
CA GLY A 141 7.62 0.25 -32.73
C GLY A 141 7.70 -0.97 -31.80
N ARG A 142 8.58 -0.95 -30.78
CA ARG A 142 8.86 -2.08 -29.89
C ARG A 142 7.94 -2.15 -28.66
N MET A 143 6.85 -1.39 -28.67
CA MET A 143 6.07 -1.10 -27.48
C MET A 143 4.94 -2.08 -27.20
N GLN A 144 4.79 -2.41 -25.92
CA GLN A 144 3.64 -3.13 -25.40
C GLN A 144 2.61 -2.12 -24.84
N LEU A 145 1.59 -1.82 -25.65
CA LEU A 145 0.48 -0.94 -25.24
C LEU A 145 -0.43 -1.66 -24.24
N ALA A 146 -1.05 -0.90 -23.33
CA ALA A 146 -2.11 -1.43 -22.49
C ALA A 146 -3.26 -1.97 -23.38
N ARG A 147 -3.83 -3.14 -23.01
CA ARG A 147 -5.08 -3.64 -23.61
C ARG A 147 -6.25 -2.75 -23.18
N GLU A 148 -7.35 -2.78 -23.94
CA GLU A 148 -8.54 -1.91 -23.81
C GLU A 148 -8.84 -1.40 -22.39
N ASP A 149 -9.12 -0.09 -22.32
CA ASP A 149 -9.35 0.68 -21.10
C ASP A 149 -10.53 0.13 -20.28
N THR A 150 -10.23 -0.74 -19.31
CA THR A 150 -11.20 -1.04 -18.25
C THR A 150 -11.36 0.22 -17.42
N ILE A 151 -12.55 0.81 -17.46
CA ILE A 151 -12.89 2.00 -16.66
C ILE A 151 -13.25 1.51 -15.25
N TYR A 152 -12.35 1.72 -14.31
CA TYR A 152 -12.55 1.46 -12.88
C TYR A 152 -13.12 2.68 -12.15
N TYR A 153 -12.77 3.88 -12.62
CA TYR A 153 -13.24 5.14 -12.06
C TYR A 153 -13.52 6.16 -13.15
N ARG A 154 -14.73 6.74 -13.11
CA ARG A 154 -15.12 7.82 -14.01
C ARG A 154 -14.84 9.15 -13.33
N ARG A 155 -13.76 9.80 -13.80
CA ARG A 155 -13.37 11.15 -13.39
C ARG A 155 -14.52 12.14 -13.56
N GLU A 156 -14.72 12.99 -12.57
CA GLU A 156 -15.78 14.01 -12.56
C GLU A 156 -15.28 15.38 -13.03
N LYS A 157 -14.00 15.70 -12.78
CA LYS A 157 -13.41 17.03 -12.98
C LYS A 157 -12.19 16.95 -13.88
N SER A 158 -12.04 17.85 -14.85
CA SER A 158 -10.81 17.95 -15.65
C SER A 158 -9.62 18.55 -14.87
N VAL A 159 -9.85 19.15 -13.70
CA VAL A 159 -8.78 19.73 -12.89
C VAL A 159 -9.01 19.50 -11.40
N CYS A 160 -7.96 19.08 -10.70
CA CYS A 160 -7.81 19.22 -9.27
C CYS A 160 -6.56 20.05 -8.99
N LEU A 161 -6.75 21.29 -8.52
CA LEU A 161 -5.63 22.15 -8.10
C LEU A 161 -4.81 21.48 -6.99
N PRO A 162 -3.50 21.82 -6.87
CA PRO A 162 -2.61 21.24 -5.87
C PRO A 162 -3.21 21.34 -4.46
N LEU A 163 -3.40 20.19 -3.82
CA LEU A 163 -4.02 20.07 -2.50
C LEU A 163 -3.13 20.64 -1.40
N LEU A 164 -1.81 20.51 -1.53
CA LEU A 164 -0.85 21.06 -0.57
C LEU A 164 -0.81 22.60 -0.61
N LYS A 165 -1.40 23.24 -1.64
CA LYS A 165 -1.46 24.70 -1.79
C LYS A 165 -0.06 25.32 -1.65
N GLU A 166 0.14 26.15 -0.63
CA GLU A 166 1.38 26.88 -0.35
C GLU A 166 2.41 26.07 0.47
N ILE A 167 2.09 24.84 0.87
CA ILE A 167 2.99 23.99 1.66
C ILE A 167 4.19 23.59 0.78
N SER A 168 5.35 24.16 1.10
CA SER A 168 6.59 24.01 0.33
C SER A 168 7.78 23.82 1.27
N TRP A 169 7.87 22.61 1.83
CA TRP A 169 8.92 22.27 2.81
C TRP A 169 10.20 21.78 2.15
N HIS A 170 11.31 21.88 2.88
CA HIS A 170 12.65 21.46 2.44
C HIS A 170 13.25 20.46 3.45
N GLN A 171 14.30 19.75 3.06
CA GLN A 171 15.02 18.80 3.92
C GLN A 171 16.15 19.42 4.78
N LYS A 172 16.44 20.72 4.60
CA LYS A 172 17.58 21.44 5.21
C LYS A 172 17.07 22.44 6.25
N LYS A 173 17.93 23.34 6.74
CA LYS A 173 17.53 24.37 7.71
C LYS A 173 16.31 25.16 7.20
N PRO A 174 15.29 25.41 8.05
CA PRO A 174 15.23 25.11 9.49
C PRO A 174 14.52 23.79 9.84
N TYR A 175 14.10 23.01 8.83
CA TYR A 175 13.37 21.76 8.97
C TYR A 175 14.18 20.67 9.67
N ASN A 176 15.50 20.64 9.45
CA ASN A 176 16.39 19.67 10.07
C ASN A 176 16.95 20.10 11.44
N ASN A 177 16.45 21.19 12.05
CA ASN A 177 16.96 21.66 13.34
C ASN A 177 16.83 20.63 14.48
N GLY A 178 15.91 19.66 14.37
CA GLY A 178 15.77 18.53 15.30
C GLY A 178 16.71 17.36 15.05
N MET A 179 17.41 17.33 13.90
CA MET A 179 18.29 16.22 13.53
C MET A 179 19.63 16.26 14.28
N PRO A 180 20.29 15.10 14.50
CA PRO A 180 21.64 15.02 15.05
C PRO A 180 22.70 15.74 14.19
N LEU A 181 23.86 16.03 14.79
CA LEU A 181 25.01 16.63 14.11
C LEU A 181 25.84 15.58 13.35
N VAL A 182 26.26 15.94 12.13
CA VAL A 182 27.33 15.36 11.33
C VAL A 182 28.65 15.93 11.85
N THR A 183 29.48 15.09 12.48
CA THR A 183 30.86 15.42 12.90
C THR A 183 31.05 16.85 13.46
N ASN A 184 30.12 17.30 14.31
CA ASN A 184 30.10 18.60 15.00
C ASN A 184 30.05 19.87 14.13
N LYS A 185 29.69 19.80 12.84
CA LYS A 185 29.63 21.00 11.96
C LYS A 185 28.25 21.30 11.39
N GLU A 186 27.54 20.30 10.86
CA GLU A 186 26.22 20.48 10.23
C GLU A 186 25.22 19.44 10.75
N LYS A 187 23.91 19.69 10.63
CA LYS A 187 22.88 18.68 10.99
C LYS A 187 22.57 17.79 9.79
N TYR A 188 22.28 16.50 10.02
CA TYR A 188 21.79 15.62 8.95
C TYR A 188 20.56 16.23 8.29
N GLN A 189 20.36 15.94 7.00
CA GLN A 189 19.09 16.24 6.35
C GLN A 189 17.99 15.38 6.98
N VAL A 190 16.76 15.89 7.03
CA VAL A 190 15.62 15.10 7.55
C VAL A 190 15.35 13.88 6.66
N GLY A 191 15.56 14.03 5.36
CA GLY A 191 15.23 13.02 4.35
C GLY A 191 13.91 13.27 3.66
N CYS A 192 13.81 12.83 2.41
CA CYS A 192 12.66 13.10 1.55
C CYS A 192 11.38 12.42 2.03
N THR A 193 11.48 11.23 2.60
CA THR A 193 10.34 10.49 3.15
C THR A 193 9.65 11.28 4.26
N ALA A 194 10.42 11.81 5.20
CA ALA A 194 9.91 12.57 6.32
C ALA A 194 9.26 13.90 5.88
N VAL A 195 9.88 14.60 4.92
CA VAL A 195 9.32 15.83 4.35
C VAL A 195 8.03 15.54 3.59
N ALA A 196 8.00 14.54 2.71
CA ALA A 196 6.81 14.20 1.93
C ALA A 196 5.62 13.84 2.86
N VAL A 197 5.86 13.00 3.87
CA VAL A 197 4.84 12.64 4.87
C VAL A 197 4.42 13.85 5.69
N GLY A 198 5.38 14.65 6.17
CA GLY A 198 5.11 15.83 6.98
C GLY A 198 4.24 16.87 6.25
N GLN A 199 4.45 17.05 4.93
CA GLN A 199 3.61 17.92 4.12
C GLN A 199 2.16 17.40 4.02
N ILE A 200 1.96 16.09 3.85
CA ILE A 200 0.62 15.48 3.89
C ILE A 200 -0.02 15.66 5.27
N MET A 201 0.77 15.51 6.35
CA MET A 201 0.27 15.72 7.71
C MET A 201 -0.12 17.18 7.96
N LYS A 202 0.65 18.15 7.44
CA LYS A 202 0.29 19.57 7.50
C LYS A 202 -0.95 19.88 6.68
N TYR A 203 -1.15 19.22 5.55
CA TYR A 203 -2.38 19.37 4.76
C TYR A 203 -3.64 18.99 5.55
N TYR A 204 -3.58 17.89 6.30
CA TYR A 204 -4.69 17.47 7.16
C TYR A 204 -4.73 18.17 8.52
N GLU A 205 -3.63 18.79 8.93
CA GLU A 205 -3.39 19.24 10.31
C GLU A 205 -3.68 18.11 11.32
N TYR A 206 -3.11 16.93 11.04
CA TYR A 206 -3.34 15.70 11.81
C TYR A 206 -2.07 14.83 11.94
N PRO A 207 -1.81 14.20 13.11
CA PRO A 207 -2.59 14.25 14.34
C PRO A 207 -2.20 15.42 15.26
N CYS A 208 -2.98 15.69 16.29
CA CYS A 208 -2.60 16.61 17.38
C CYS A 208 -1.67 15.93 18.42
N GLN A 209 -1.70 14.61 18.49
CA GLN A 209 -0.87 13.80 19.38
C GLN A 209 -0.45 12.50 18.67
N GLY A 210 0.81 12.10 18.83
CA GLY A 210 1.28 10.77 18.42
C GLY A 210 0.71 9.66 19.31
N MET A 211 0.92 8.40 18.92
CA MET A 211 0.37 7.25 19.64
C MET A 211 1.40 6.14 19.86
N GLY A 212 1.47 5.69 21.11
CA GLY A 212 2.22 4.54 21.58
C GLY A 212 3.73 4.69 21.49
N GLU A 213 4.42 3.57 21.68
CA GLU A 213 5.86 3.50 21.60
C GLU A 213 6.30 2.64 20.41
N SER A 214 7.40 3.03 19.78
CA SER A 214 8.05 2.24 18.74
C SER A 214 9.52 2.08 19.06
N PHE A 215 10.03 0.91 18.71
CA PHE A 215 11.42 0.55 18.87
C PHE A 215 12.13 0.57 17.52
N TYR A 216 13.24 1.28 17.45
CA TYR A 216 14.06 1.47 16.27
C TYR A 216 15.51 1.11 16.57
N ILE A 217 16.26 0.79 15.51
CA ILE A 217 17.72 0.77 15.56
C ILE A 217 18.22 1.87 14.65
N GLN A 218 18.99 2.79 15.22
CA GLN A 218 19.63 3.85 14.48
C GLN A 218 21.07 3.45 14.18
N THR A 219 21.39 3.33 12.90
CA THR A 219 22.77 3.09 12.45
C THR A 219 23.48 4.43 12.31
N ASN A 220 24.64 4.59 12.96
CA ASN A 220 25.48 5.77 12.78
C ASN A 220 26.35 5.66 11.51
N GLU A 221 27.15 6.69 11.23
CA GLU A 221 28.02 6.75 10.03
C GLU A 221 29.04 5.62 9.96
N LYS A 222 29.47 5.09 11.11
CA LYS A 222 30.42 3.97 11.19
C LYS A 222 29.75 2.62 10.98
N GLY A 223 28.44 2.59 10.78
CA GLY A 223 27.66 1.35 10.69
C GLY A 223 27.30 0.76 12.06
N GLU A 224 27.58 1.46 13.17
CA GLU A 224 27.25 0.98 14.51
C GLU A 224 25.75 1.16 14.79
N GLU A 225 25.12 0.11 15.31
CA GLU A 225 23.69 0.08 15.59
C GLU A 225 23.35 0.45 17.03
N HIS A 226 22.63 1.55 17.21
CA HIS A 226 22.18 2.01 18.52
C HIS A 226 20.68 1.77 18.70
N PRO A 227 20.26 1.05 19.75
CA PRO A 227 18.84 0.87 20.04
C PRO A 227 18.21 2.17 20.52
N LEU A 228 17.03 2.50 19.98
CA LEU A 228 16.29 3.70 20.29
C LEU A 228 14.80 3.35 20.44
N THR A 229 14.22 3.54 21.63
CA THR A 229 12.77 3.54 21.78
C THR A 229 12.25 4.97 21.81
N VAL A 230 11.20 5.21 21.02
CA VAL A 230 10.59 6.53 20.82
C VAL A 230 9.17 6.44 21.32
N ASN A 231 8.85 7.29 22.28
CA ASN A 231 7.50 7.46 22.80
C ASN A 231 6.77 8.53 21.99
N TYR A 232 5.85 8.11 21.12
CA TYR A 232 5.03 9.01 20.32
C TYR A 232 3.89 9.64 21.12
N ASP A 233 3.48 9.10 22.27
CA ASP A 233 2.49 9.75 23.15
C ASP A 233 2.96 11.12 23.64
N SER A 234 4.29 11.31 23.74
CA SER A 234 4.92 12.59 24.08
C SER A 234 4.89 13.62 22.94
N LEU A 235 4.68 13.19 21.69
CA LEU A 235 4.65 14.06 20.52
C LEU A 235 3.32 14.83 20.45
N HIS A 236 3.32 16.08 20.93
CA HIS A 236 2.20 17.00 20.81
C HIS A 236 2.45 17.98 19.66
N ILE A 237 1.49 18.10 18.74
CA ILE A 237 1.62 18.90 17.52
C ILE A 237 0.57 20.01 17.54
N ASP A 238 1.04 21.24 17.73
CA ASP A 238 0.23 22.45 17.53
C ASP A 238 0.40 22.94 16.09
N TRP A 239 -0.53 22.52 15.22
CA TRP A 239 -0.53 22.85 13.79
C TRP A 239 -0.62 24.34 13.49
N SER A 240 -1.18 25.14 14.41
CA SER A 240 -1.28 26.59 14.25
C SER A 240 0.10 27.27 14.26
N THR A 241 1.10 26.64 14.89
CA THR A 241 2.49 27.12 14.95
C THR A 241 3.35 26.66 13.78
N ILE A 242 2.87 25.71 12.98
CA ILE A 242 3.62 25.14 11.86
C ILE A 242 3.25 25.90 10.58
N LYS A 243 4.23 26.60 9.99
CA LYS A 243 4.04 27.39 8.77
C LYS A 243 4.04 26.52 7.51
N ASN A 244 3.40 27.00 6.45
CA ASN A 244 3.41 26.35 5.13
C ASN A 244 4.80 26.44 4.45
N LYS A 245 5.56 27.49 4.75
CA LYS A 245 6.93 27.71 4.26
C LYS A 245 7.74 28.43 5.33
N TYR A 246 9.02 28.11 5.42
CA TYR A 246 9.98 28.76 6.32
C TYR A 246 11.10 29.42 5.53
N ASP A 247 11.57 30.58 5.99
CA ASP A 247 12.82 31.18 5.53
C ASP A 247 14.01 30.38 6.09
N PRO A 248 15.06 30.08 5.28
CA PRO A 248 16.27 29.40 5.77
C PRO A 248 16.96 30.07 6.98
N GLN A 249 16.75 31.39 7.18
CA GLN A 249 17.28 32.17 8.29
C GLN A 249 16.44 32.11 9.57
N GLU A 250 15.28 31.45 9.54
CA GLU A 250 14.40 31.30 10.72
C GLU A 250 15.13 30.73 11.94
N SER A 251 14.73 31.21 13.11
CA SER A 251 15.30 30.82 14.39
C SER A 251 14.97 29.36 14.75
N VAL A 252 15.80 28.74 15.60
CA VAL A 252 15.51 27.39 16.14
C VAL A 252 14.20 27.37 16.93
N ARG A 253 13.86 28.47 17.62
CA ARG A 253 12.62 28.58 18.39
C ARG A 253 11.38 28.54 17.50
N THR A 254 11.42 29.25 16.36
CA THR A 254 10.28 29.34 15.43
C THR A 254 10.09 28.06 14.60
N SER A 255 11.14 27.26 14.40
CA SER A 255 11.06 25.99 13.66
C SER A 255 10.99 24.73 14.53
N LYS A 256 10.93 24.88 15.87
CA LYS A 256 10.95 23.76 16.81
C LYS A 256 9.89 22.72 16.48
N SER A 257 8.62 23.14 16.36
CA SER A 257 7.48 22.24 16.10
C SER A 257 7.63 21.45 14.80
N VAL A 258 7.96 22.12 13.69
CA VAL A 258 8.13 21.44 12.39
C VAL A 258 9.32 20.48 12.42
N SER A 259 10.43 20.88 13.04
CA SER A 259 11.63 20.04 13.08
C SER A 259 11.46 18.82 14.01
N GLN A 260 10.70 18.95 15.10
CA GLN A 260 10.35 17.83 15.98
C GLN A 260 9.43 16.84 15.28
N LEU A 261 8.38 17.32 14.59
CA LEU A 261 7.51 16.49 13.77
C LEU A 261 8.32 15.70 12.73
N LEU A 262 9.15 16.39 11.96
CA LEU A 262 9.93 15.81 10.89
C LEU A 262 10.97 14.79 11.39
N TYR A 263 11.55 15.00 12.57
CA TYR A 263 12.39 14.01 13.24
C TYR A 263 11.62 12.72 13.57
N HIS A 264 10.40 12.82 14.10
CA HIS A 264 9.56 11.64 14.38
C HIS A 264 9.13 10.91 13.11
N CYS A 265 8.85 11.63 12.02
CA CYS A 265 8.58 11.06 10.70
C CYS A 265 9.81 10.31 10.14
N ALA A 266 11.01 10.86 10.32
CA ALA A 266 12.26 10.22 9.91
C ALA A 266 12.49 8.90 10.67
N LEU A 267 12.31 8.90 11.99
CA LEU A 267 12.41 7.68 12.79
C LEU A 267 11.35 6.63 12.41
N ALA A 268 10.10 7.06 12.22
CA ALA A 268 8.98 6.21 11.79
C ALA A 268 9.22 5.53 10.43
N ALA A 269 9.92 6.23 9.53
CA ALA A 269 10.28 5.69 8.24
C ALA A 269 11.53 4.78 8.28
N GLU A 270 12.12 4.57 9.47
CA GLU A 270 13.37 3.82 9.68
C GLU A 270 14.49 4.32 8.75
N VAL A 271 14.61 5.65 8.61
CA VAL A 271 15.63 6.22 7.72
C VAL A 271 17.03 5.85 8.19
N LYS A 272 17.90 5.49 7.24
CA LYS A 272 19.33 5.43 7.51
C LYS A 272 19.88 6.86 7.48
N LEU A 273 20.40 7.34 8.61
CA LEU A 273 21.07 8.64 8.64
C LEU A 273 22.37 8.55 7.84
N SER A 274 22.50 9.39 6.82
CA SER A 274 23.77 9.59 6.13
C SER A 274 23.92 11.05 5.72
N PRO A 275 25.17 11.55 5.56
CA PRO A 275 25.40 12.90 5.05
C PRO A 275 24.84 13.14 3.64
N GLU A 276 24.62 12.09 2.86
CA GLU A 276 24.39 12.15 1.41
C GLU A 276 22.93 11.85 1.03
N VAL A 277 22.31 10.81 1.59
CA VAL A 277 20.93 10.38 1.29
C VAL A 277 20.25 9.83 2.54
N THR A 278 19.14 10.44 2.94
CA THR A 278 18.28 9.93 4.01
C THR A 278 16.93 9.56 3.39
N THR A 279 16.74 8.27 3.08
CA THR A 279 15.49 7.71 2.52
C THR A 279 14.98 6.60 3.44
N GLY A 280 13.66 6.56 3.65
CA GLY A 280 13.00 5.59 4.50
C GLY A 280 12.39 4.43 3.72
N TYR A 281 11.80 3.48 4.47
CA TYR A 281 11.14 2.31 3.89
C TYR A 281 9.63 2.51 3.78
N VAL A 282 9.08 2.27 2.58
CA VAL A 282 7.64 2.42 2.25
C VAL A 282 6.74 1.67 3.23
N ARG A 283 7.07 0.41 3.53
CA ARG A 283 6.28 -0.43 4.43
C ARG A 283 6.30 0.09 5.87
N SER A 284 7.45 0.57 6.34
CA SER A 284 7.61 1.11 7.69
C SER A 284 6.79 2.38 7.85
N ILE A 285 6.86 3.32 6.90
CA ILE A 285 6.10 4.56 6.99
C ILE A 285 4.59 4.37 6.80
N ALA A 286 4.16 3.49 5.89
CA ALA A 286 2.75 3.14 5.74
C ALA A 286 2.16 2.54 7.02
N MET A 287 2.97 1.76 7.75
CA MET A 287 2.60 1.21 9.06
C MET A 287 2.56 2.29 10.14
N ALA A 288 3.58 3.13 10.22
CA ALA A 288 3.68 4.18 11.22
C ALA A 288 2.56 5.23 11.11
N LEU A 289 2.07 5.51 9.90
CA LEU A 289 0.94 6.43 9.69
C LEU A 289 -0.27 6.04 10.55
N TYR A 290 -0.70 4.77 10.56
CA TYR A 290 -1.84 4.35 11.39
C TYR A 290 -1.43 3.91 12.80
N LYS A 291 -0.22 3.36 12.98
CA LYS A 291 0.26 2.88 14.28
C LYS A 291 0.66 4.03 15.22
N ASN A 292 1.45 4.97 14.72
CA ASN A 292 2.10 6.02 15.51
C ASN A 292 1.51 7.42 15.29
N PHE A 293 0.87 7.66 14.14
CA PHE A 293 0.29 8.95 13.80
C PHE A 293 -1.24 8.94 13.69
N GLY A 294 -1.90 7.82 14.04
CA GLY A 294 -3.37 7.75 14.16
C GLY A 294 -4.16 7.81 12.86
N TYR A 295 -3.51 7.75 11.69
CA TYR A 295 -4.23 7.72 10.42
C TYR A 295 -5.08 6.47 10.26
N HIS A 296 -6.04 6.54 9.34
CA HIS A 296 -6.97 5.44 9.11
C HIS A 296 -6.24 4.17 8.63
N PRO A 297 -6.52 2.97 9.19
CA PRO A 297 -5.76 1.74 8.94
C PRO A 297 -5.96 1.13 7.54
N SER A 298 -6.92 1.67 6.77
CA SER A 298 -7.15 1.32 5.36
C SER A 298 -6.08 1.86 4.39
N ILE A 299 -4.99 2.46 4.90
CA ILE A 299 -3.82 2.83 4.11
C ILE A 299 -3.28 1.60 3.37
N GLN A 300 -3.00 1.78 2.08
CA GLN A 300 -2.48 0.74 1.20
C GLN A 300 -1.19 1.22 0.54
N ALA A 301 -0.16 0.36 0.59
CA ALA A 301 1.07 0.51 -0.18
C ALA A 301 0.98 -0.41 -1.40
N ILE A 302 1.12 0.15 -2.59
CA ILE A 302 0.97 -0.54 -3.88
C ILE A 302 2.31 -0.47 -4.58
N ARG A 303 2.84 -1.63 -4.98
CA ARG A 303 4.07 -1.72 -5.78
C ARG A 303 3.79 -1.52 -7.26
N LYS A 304 4.78 -1.04 -8.02
CA LYS A 304 4.68 -0.75 -9.46
C LYS A 304 4.17 -1.88 -10.36
N ASN A 305 4.26 -3.13 -9.90
CA ASN A 305 3.85 -4.32 -10.66
C ASN A 305 2.49 -4.88 -10.21
N GLU A 306 1.84 -4.27 -9.22
CA GLU A 306 0.57 -4.76 -8.68
C GLU A 306 -0.63 -4.29 -9.50
N LEU A 307 -0.57 -3.07 -10.06
CA LEU A 307 -1.60 -2.49 -10.93
C LEU A 307 -0.99 -2.05 -12.27
N PRO A 308 -1.67 -2.29 -13.41
CA PRO A 308 -1.30 -1.68 -14.69
C PRO A 308 -1.33 -0.15 -14.62
N GLY A 309 -0.52 0.49 -15.46
CA GLY A 309 -0.41 1.96 -15.54
C GLY A 309 -1.75 2.70 -15.68
N PRO A 310 -2.69 2.28 -16.55
CA PRO A 310 -3.97 2.96 -16.69
C PRO A 310 -4.85 2.84 -15.43
N GLU A 311 -4.80 1.69 -14.76
CA GLU A 311 -5.52 1.47 -13.50
C GLU A 311 -4.93 2.34 -12.37
N LEU A 312 -3.60 2.45 -12.31
CA LEU A 312 -2.91 3.27 -11.33
C LEU A 312 -3.17 4.78 -11.55
N GLN A 313 -3.23 5.24 -12.81
CA GLN A 313 -3.60 6.63 -13.13
C GLN A 313 -5.03 6.96 -12.68
N GLN A 314 -5.99 6.07 -12.95
CA GLN A 314 -7.37 6.24 -12.48
C GLN A 314 -7.44 6.30 -10.94
N LEU A 315 -6.57 5.53 -10.26
CA LEU A 315 -6.53 5.51 -8.80
C LEU A 315 -6.04 6.85 -8.24
N PHE A 316 -5.01 7.45 -8.85
CA PHE A 316 -4.54 8.78 -8.47
C PHE A 316 -5.66 9.82 -8.63
N VAL A 317 -6.37 9.81 -9.76
CA VAL A 317 -7.50 10.73 -9.99
C VAL A 317 -8.54 10.57 -8.89
N ARG A 318 -8.93 9.35 -8.54
CA ARG A 318 -9.89 9.07 -7.46
C ARG A 318 -9.42 9.61 -6.10
N GLU A 319 -8.17 9.38 -5.74
CA GLU A 319 -7.62 9.86 -4.47
C GLU A 319 -7.64 11.40 -4.42
N LEU A 320 -7.19 12.05 -5.50
CA LEU A 320 -7.10 13.51 -5.59
C LEU A 320 -8.48 14.20 -5.65
N GLU A 321 -9.44 13.64 -6.40
CA GLU A 321 -10.83 14.12 -6.41
C GLU A 321 -11.48 14.00 -5.02
N ALA A 322 -11.14 12.94 -4.29
CA ALA A 322 -11.55 12.73 -2.92
C ALA A 322 -10.67 13.43 -1.87
N LYS A 323 -9.83 14.40 -2.30
CA LYS A 323 -9.02 15.26 -1.44
C LYS A 323 -8.00 14.51 -0.57
N ARG A 324 -7.41 13.45 -1.13
CA ARG A 324 -6.35 12.65 -0.51
C ARG A 324 -5.07 12.75 -1.33
N PRO A 325 -4.06 13.52 -0.88
CA PRO A 325 -2.74 13.52 -1.50
C PRO A 325 -2.14 12.11 -1.48
N VAL A 326 -1.42 11.75 -2.55
CA VAL A 326 -0.80 10.44 -2.73
C VAL A 326 0.68 10.55 -2.41
N LEU A 327 1.18 9.68 -1.51
CA LEU A 327 2.61 9.61 -1.20
C LEU A 327 3.28 8.66 -2.18
N CYS A 328 4.28 9.16 -2.90
CA CYS A 328 4.95 8.44 -3.97
C CYS A 328 6.40 8.15 -3.59
N CYS A 329 6.90 6.97 -3.96
CA CYS A 329 8.30 6.60 -3.90
C CYS A 329 8.73 6.06 -5.27
N GLY A 330 9.79 6.63 -5.83
CA GLY A 330 10.34 6.25 -7.12
C GLY A 330 11.52 7.14 -7.48
N LEU A 331 12.27 6.78 -8.52
CA LEU A 331 13.46 7.56 -8.94
C LEU A 331 14.51 7.74 -7.81
N SER A 332 14.52 6.83 -6.84
CA SER A 332 15.31 6.91 -5.60
C SER A 332 14.92 8.09 -4.68
N HIS A 333 13.66 8.54 -4.70
CA HIS A 333 13.17 9.69 -3.95
C HIS A 333 11.72 9.50 -3.47
N PHE A 334 11.33 10.19 -2.40
CA PHE A 334 9.94 10.29 -1.94
C PHE A 334 9.39 11.68 -2.21
N PHE A 335 8.16 11.75 -2.69
CA PHE A 335 7.49 12.99 -3.09
C PHE A 335 5.97 12.83 -3.00
N VAL A 336 5.23 13.93 -3.16
CA VAL A 336 3.77 13.93 -3.04
C VAL A 336 3.15 14.26 -4.39
N CYS A 337 2.21 13.43 -4.83
CA CYS A 337 1.29 13.81 -5.89
C CYS A 337 0.01 14.36 -5.26
N ASP A 338 -0.29 15.62 -5.53
CA ASP A 338 -1.34 16.35 -4.81
C ASP A 338 -2.28 17.12 -5.73
N GLY A 339 -2.21 16.95 -7.05
CA GLY A 339 -3.13 17.58 -7.99
C GLY A 339 -3.06 16.97 -9.37
N PHE A 340 -3.99 17.35 -10.24
CA PHE A 340 -3.95 16.97 -11.65
C PHE A 340 -4.63 18.02 -12.52
N ALA A 341 -4.23 18.08 -13.79
CA ALA A 341 -4.90 18.84 -14.85
C ALA A 341 -4.83 18.00 -16.11
N ASP A 342 -5.99 17.60 -16.65
CA ASP A 342 -6.09 16.65 -17.76
C ASP A 342 -5.25 15.38 -17.51
N ASP A 343 -4.23 15.08 -18.31
CA ASP A 343 -3.34 13.92 -18.16
C ASP A 343 -2.04 14.21 -17.38
N TYR A 344 -1.91 15.42 -16.82
CA TYR A 344 -0.78 15.82 -15.99
C TYR A 344 -1.10 15.75 -14.51
N PHE A 345 -0.10 15.36 -13.72
CA PHE A 345 -0.19 15.24 -12.28
C PHE A 345 0.77 16.23 -11.63
N HIS A 346 0.26 17.01 -10.68
CA HIS A 346 1.07 17.93 -9.91
C HIS A 346 1.91 17.16 -8.89
N ILE A 347 3.20 17.45 -8.87
CA ILE A 347 4.19 16.83 -8.00
C ILE A 347 4.86 17.90 -7.14
N ASN A 348 4.81 17.70 -5.82
CA ASN A 348 5.65 18.39 -4.85
C ASN A 348 6.83 17.50 -4.46
N TRP A 349 8.05 17.92 -4.80
CA TRP A 349 9.27 17.13 -4.61
C TRP A 349 9.87 17.25 -3.19
N GLY A 350 9.37 18.14 -2.34
CA GLY A 350 9.91 18.39 -1.00
C GLY A 350 11.25 19.15 -1.01
N TRP A 351 11.46 20.00 -2.00
CA TRP A 351 12.64 20.86 -2.16
C TRP A 351 12.31 22.36 -2.06
N GLY A 352 11.33 22.72 -1.22
CA GLY A 352 10.96 24.11 -1.00
C GLY A 352 10.27 24.78 -2.19
N GLY A 353 9.62 24.00 -3.06
CA GLY A 353 8.99 24.45 -4.30
C GLY A 353 9.87 24.32 -5.55
N ALA A 354 11.17 24.02 -5.39
CA ALA A 354 12.07 23.88 -6.53
C ALA A 354 11.67 22.69 -7.42
N MET A 355 11.44 22.97 -8.71
CA MET A 355 11.01 22.00 -9.74
C MET A 355 9.62 21.38 -9.53
N ASP A 356 8.83 21.88 -8.57
CA ASP A 356 7.42 21.48 -8.43
C ASP A 356 6.65 21.89 -9.69
N GLY A 357 5.66 21.09 -10.06
CA GLY A 357 4.93 21.31 -11.31
C GLY A 357 4.09 20.14 -11.75
N TYR A 358 3.57 20.23 -12.96
CA TYR A 358 2.72 19.24 -13.61
C TYR A 358 3.56 18.34 -14.51
N PHE A 359 3.51 17.03 -14.26
CA PHE A 359 4.27 16.01 -14.99
C PHE A 359 3.33 14.93 -15.51
N LYS A 360 3.58 14.42 -16.72
CA LYS A 360 2.94 13.17 -17.15
C LYS A 360 3.55 11.99 -16.41
N LEU A 361 2.73 11.02 -16.01
CA LEU A 361 3.27 9.83 -15.33
C LEU A 361 4.01 8.87 -16.28
N SER A 362 3.80 9.05 -17.58
CA SER A 362 4.54 8.44 -18.68
C SER A 362 4.47 9.37 -19.89
N ALA A 363 5.51 9.39 -20.73
CA ALA A 363 5.51 10.10 -22.00
C ALA A 363 4.40 9.61 -22.97
N LEU A 364 3.91 8.39 -22.75
CA LEU A 364 2.86 7.73 -23.54
C LEU A 364 1.45 7.96 -22.98
N GLY A 365 1.35 8.69 -21.87
CA GLY A 365 0.08 9.00 -21.20
C GLY A 365 -0.66 7.75 -20.74
N THR A 366 -1.95 7.65 -21.10
CA THR A 366 -2.84 6.54 -20.69
C THR A 366 -2.52 5.21 -21.35
N LYS A 367 -1.68 5.20 -22.39
CA LYS A 367 -1.33 3.96 -23.12
C LYS A 367 -0.23 3.15 -22.45
N ALA A 368 0.44 3.73 -21.44
CA ALA A 368 1.56 3.12 -20.75
C ALA A 368 1.10 1.98 -19.84
N ASN A 369 1.51 0.75 -20.14
CA ASN A 369 1.17 -0.40 -19.30
C ASN A 369 1.89 -0.39 -17.93
N GLN A 370 3.03 0.29 -17.84
CA GLN A 370 3.80 0.48 -16.60
C GLN A 370 4.20 1.95 -16.47
N LEU A 371 4.28 2.46 -15.24
CA LEU A 371 4.71 3.84 -14.96
C LEU A 371 6.09 3.81 -14.32
N HIS A 372 7.10 4.39 -14.97
CA HIS A 372 8.49 4.32 -14.51
C HIS A 372 8.88 5.41 -13.48
N ILE A 373 7.98 6.36 -13.23
CA ILE A 373 8.15 7.40 -12.21
C ILE A 373 7.97 6.87 -10.77
N PHE A 374 7.34 5.71 -10.58
CA PHE A 374 7.06 5.12 -9.26
C PHE A 374 7.60 3.69 -9.14
N ASP A 375 8.14 3.37 -7.97
CA ASP A 375 8.35 1.99 -7.51
C ASP A 375 7.24 1.55 -6.55
N ASP A 376 6.78 2.46 -5.70
CA ASP A 376 5.71 2.26 -4.73
C ASP A 376 4.85 3.53 -4.58
N VAL A 377 3.57 3.35 -4.29
CA VAL A 377 2.67 4.44 -3.93
C VAL A 377 1.89 4.08 -2.66
N ILE A 378 1.62 5.07 -1.82
CA ILE A 378 0.80 4.91 -0.62
C ILE A 378 -0.45 5.77 -0.80
N VAL A 379 -1.60 5.12 -0.81
CA VAL A 379 -2.91 5.73 -1.05
C VAL A 379 -3.82 5.58 0.16
N ASN A 380 -4.98 6.25 0.10
CA ASN A 380 -5.99 6.25 1.15
C ASN A 380 -5.46 6.77 2.50
N ILE A 381 -4.49 7.69 2.43
CA ILE A 381 -3.98 8.41 3.60
C ILE A 381 -5.04 9.43 3.98
N ARG A 382 -5.70 9.19 5.11
CA ARG A 382 -6.72 10.07 5.68
C ARG A 382 -6.75 9.97 7.21
N PRO A 383 -7.08 11.03 7.94
CA PRO A 383 -7.35 10.96 9.37
C PRO A 383 -8.47 9.95 9.68
N VAL A 384 -8.47 9.40 10.88
CA VAL A 384 -9.62 8.66 11.39
C VAL A 384 -10.74 9.64 11.71
N ASN A 385 -11.96 9.38 11.23
CA ASN A 385 -13.12 10.13 11.68
C ASN A 385 -13.30 9.89 13.18
N SER A 386 -13.20 10.96 13.97
CA SER A 386 -13.39 10.99 15.44
C SER A 386 -14.85 10.83 15.85
N GLN A 387 -15.71 10.30 14.97
CA GLN A 387 -17.11 10.11 15.28
C GLN A 387 -17.25 9.21 16.50
N GLN A 388 -18.17 9.61 17.38
CA GLN A 388 -18.62 8.87 18.54
C GLN A 388 -19.04 7.46 18.10
N GLU A 389 -18.89 6.48 19.00
CA GLU A 389 -19.27 5.10 18.70
C GLU A 389 -20.73 5.04 18.21
N ASN A 390 -20.89 4.67 16.94
CA ASN A 390 -22.18 4.39 16.33
C ASN A 390 -22.42 2.88 16.37
N HIS A 391 -23.25 2.46 17.33
CA HIS A 391 -23.50 1.07 17.65
C HIS A 391 -24.89 0.60 17.20
N LYS A 392 -24.96 -0.63 16.70
CA LYS A 392 -26.23 -1.32 16.42
C LYS A 392 -26.18 -2.76 16.92
N THR A 393 -27.32 -3.27 17.39
CA THR A 393 -27.51 -4.69 17.70
C THR A 393 -28.52 -5.29 16.73
N VAL A 394 -28.22 -6.47 16.19
CA VAL A 394 -29.08 -7.22 15.28
C VAL A 394 -29.25 -8.65 15.79
N ASN A 395 -30.49 -9.15 15.74
CA ASN A 395 -30.81 -10.55 16.00
C ASN A 395 -31.39 -11.16 14.73
N LEU A 396 -30.71 -12.18 14.19
CA LEU A 396 -31.08 -12.83 12.94
C LEU A 396 -31.94 -14.06 13.19
N ALA A 397 -33.14 -14.07 12.59
CA ALA A 397 -34.00 -15.24 12.60
C ALA A 397 -33.51 -16.30 11.60
N GLN A 398 -33.11 -15.88 10.39
CA GLN A 398 -32.54 -16.76 9.38
C GLN A 398 -31.15 -16.28 8.93
N PRO A 399 -30.25 -17.21 8.55
CA PRO A 399 -28.96 -16.84 8.02
C PRO A 399 -29.08 -16.19 6.63
N GLY A 400 -28.26 -15.17 6.36
CA GLY A 400 -28.22 -14.42 5.12
C GLY A 400 -29.08 -13.16 5.09
N GLU A 401 -29.78 -12.85 6.18
CA GLU A 401 -30.71 -11.72 6.28
C GLU A 401 -30.09 -10.45 6.85
N LEU A 402 -28.80 -10.43 7.23
CA LEU A 402 -28.19 -9.25 7.87
C LEU A 402 -28.34 -7.97 7.02
N HIS A 403 -28.29 -8.10 5.70
CA HIS A 403 -28.47 -6.99 4.76
C HIS A 403 -29.86 -6.33 4.82
N GLN A 404 -30.88 -7.02 5.35
CA GLN A 404 -32.22 -6.46 5.54
C GLN A 404 -32.26 -5.51 6.76
N PHE A 405 -31.34 -5.71 7.71
CA PHE A 405 -31.25 -4.91 8.94
C PHE A 405 -30.20 -3.81 8.87
N ILE A 406 -29.32 -3.83 7.87
CA ILE A 406 -28.22 -2.87 7.72
C ILE A 406 -28.34 -2.15 6.38
N SER A 407 -28.64 -0.85 6.42
CA SER A 407 -28.70 -0.02 5.22
C SER A 407 -27.32 0.18 4.58
N ASN A 408 -27.27 0.64 3.32
CA ASN A 408 -26.00 0.97 2.66
C ASN A 408 -25.23 2.10 3.35
N GLU A 409 -25.92 3.00 4.05
CA GLU A 409 -25.30 4.07 4.84
C GLU A 409 -24.75 3.52 6.15
N GLU A 410 -25.53 2.70 6.86
CA GLU A 410 -25.08 2.02 8.09
C GLU A 410 -23.89 1.10 7.82
N ALA A 411 -23.90 0.36 6.70
CA ALA A 411 -22.78 -0.47 6.29
C ALA A 411 -21.47 0.32 6.09
N ARG A 412 -21.56 1.63 5.81
CA ARG A 412 -20.41 2.51 5.65
C ARG A 412 -20.01 3.21 6.95
N THR A 413 -20.97 3.48 7.84
CA THR A 413 -20.79 4.43 8.95
C THR A 413 -20.82 3.80 10.34
N LEU A 414 -21.40 2.60 10.51
CA LEU A 414 -21.39 1.91 11.80
C LEU A 414 -19.95 1.60 12.22
N THR A 415 -19.64 1.91 13.47
CA THR A 415 -18.32 1.65 14.07
C THR A 415 -18.35 0.45 15.01
N SER A 416 -19.54 0.04 15.47
CA SER A 416 -19.74 -1.04 16.43
C SER A 416 -21.01 -1.83 16.06
N LEU A 417 -20.94 -3.17 16.06
CA LEU A 417 -22.06 -4.03 15.71
C LEU A 417 -22.06 -5.29 16.60
N THR A 418 -23.20 -5.59 17.21
CA THR A 418 -23.47 -6.88 17.85
C THR A 418 -24.44 -7.66 16.98
N VAL A 419 -24.10 -8.90 16.64
CA VAL A 419 -24.98 -9.80 15.89
C VAL A 419 -25.22 -11.09 16.67
N SER A 420 -26.48 -11.48 16.76
CA SER A 420 -26.93 -12.75 17.36
C SER A 420 -27.75 -13.55 16.36
N GLY A 421 -27.86 -14.87 16.57
CA GLY A 421 -28.52 -15.77 15.65
C GLY A 421 -27.57 -16.39 14.61
N LYS A 422 -28.13 -16.97 13.55
CA LYS A 422 -27.38 -17.77 12.57
C LYS A 422 -26.78 -16.90 11.46
N LEU A 423 -25.52 -17.12 11.12
CA LEU A 423 -24.77 -16.38 10.09
C LEU A 423 -24.23 -17.31 9.01
N ASN A 424 -24.39 -16.93 7.73
CA ASN A 424 -23.83 -17.64 6.58
C ASN A 424 -22.91 -16.76 5.70
N GLY A 425 -22.55 -17.25 4.51
CA GLY A 425 -21.58 -16.59 3.63
C GLY A 425 -22.04 -15.21 3.16
N LYS A 426 -23.36 -14.99 3.02
CA LYS A 426 -23.93 -13.68 2.65
C LYS A 426 -23.73 -12.65 3.76
N ASP A 427 -23.95 -13.04 5.01
CA ASP A 427 -23.77 -12.13 6.15
C ASP A 427 -22.30 -11.77 6.33
N PHE A 428 -21.40 -12.75 6.24
CA PHE A 428 -19.96 -12.49 6.36
C PHE A 428 -19.42 -11.63 5.22
N ASN A 429 -19.95 -11.73 4.00
CA ASN A 429 -19.61 -10.81 2.92
C ASN A 429 -19.92 -9.35 3.29
N LEU A 430 -21.07 -9.10 3.93
CA LEU A 430 -21.44 -7.77 4.41
C LEU A 430 -20.55 -7.34 5.59
N LEU A 431 -20.39 -8.19 6.60
CA LEU A 431 -19.56 -7.89 7.78
C LEU A 431 -18.11 -7.56 7.41
N ARG A 432 -17.51 -8.32 6.48
CA ARG A 432 -16.17 -8.05 5.96
C ARG A 432 -16.10 -6.68 5.31
N LYS A 433 -17.04 -6.35 4.43
CA LYS A 433 -17.10 -5.04 3.76
C LYS A 433 -17.22 -3.91 4.78
N MET A 434 -18.09 -4.07 5.78
CA MET A 434 -18.25 -3.11 6.88
C MET A 434 -16.94 -2.93 7.67
N ALA A 435 -16.18 -4.00 7.88
CA ALA A 435 -14.89 -3.99 8.59
C ALA A 435 -13.67 -3.62 7.73
N GLY A 436 -13.89 -3.14 6.50
CA GLY A 436 -12.82 -2.71 5.58
C GLY A 436 -12.16 -3.84 4.78
N GLY A 437 -12.67 -5.07 4.85
CA GLY A 437 -12.25 -6.24 4.09
C GLY A 437 -12.78 -6.24 2.67
N THR A 438 -12.26 -5.33 1.84
CA THR A 438 -12.65 -5.18 0.43
C THR A 438 -11.97 -6.19 -0.48
N ARG A 439 -12.63 -6.57 -1.58
CA ARG A 439 -12.11 -7.52 -2.59
C ARG A 439 -11.24 -6.85 -3.64
N SER A 440 -11.30 -5.53 -3.71
CA SER A 440 -10.58 -4.71 -4.66
C SER A 440 -10.30 -3.35 -4.03
N ILE A 441 -9.25 -2.69 -4.52
CA ILE A 441 -8.93 -1.32 -4.13
C ILE A 441 -10.05 -0.33 -4.50
N TRP A 442 -10.93 -0.70 -5.42
CA TRP A 442 -12.04 0.11 -5.92
C TRP A 442 -13.31 0.05 -5.07
N GLU A 443 -13.42 -0.93 -4.17
CA GLU A 443 -14.56 -1.02 -3.27
C GLU A 443 -14.39 -0.06 -2.08
N SER A 444 -15.47 0.62 -1.70
CA SER A 444 -15.50 1.39 -0.45
C SER A 444 -15.82 0.47 0.72
N GLY A 445 -14.85 0.30 1.63
CA GLY A 445 -15.08 -0.33 2.93
C GLY A 445 -15.91 0.55 3.87
N GLY A 446 -16.47 -0.06 4.92
CA GLY A 446 -17.12 0.65 6.02
C GLY A 446 -16.17 0.99 7.16
N GLU A 447 -16.70 1.54 8.25
CA GLU A 447 -15.95 2.02 9.42
C GLU A 447 -16.04 1.08 10.64
N LEU A 448 -16.47 -0.17 10.47
CA LEU A 448 -16.72 -1.11 11.56
C LEU A 448 -15.42 -1.51 12.28
N ARG A 449 -15.34 -1.15 13.57
CA ARG A 449 -14.16 -1.35 14.43
C ARG A 449 -14.39 -2.40 15.51
N LYS A 450 -15.62 -2.55 16.00
CA LYS A 450 -15.99 -3.53 17.01
C LYS A 450 -17.07 -4.45 16.45
N LEU A 451 -16.85 -5.75 16.55
CA LEU A 451 -17.82 -6.75 16.15
C LEU A 451 -17.98 -7.79 17.25
N ASP A 452 -19.18 -7.89 17.79
CA ASP A 452 -19.53 -8.90 18.79
C ASP A 452 -20.41 -9.98 18.16
N LEU A 453 -19.87 -11.19 18.07
CA LEU A 453 -20.53 -12.39 17.58
C LEU A 453 -20.71 -13.45 18.67
N SER A 454 -20.53 -13.12 19.95
CA SER A 454 -20.58 -14.09 21.07
C SER A 454 -21.84 -14.95 21.05
N LYS A 455 -22.99 -14.33 20.75
CA LYS A 455 -24.32 -14.97 20.66
C LYS A 455 -24.72 -15.39 19.23
N ALA A 456 -23.78 -15.39 18.30
CA ALA A 456 -24.02 -15.86 16.94
C ALA A 456 -23.66 -17.35 16.77
N GLU A 457 -24.15 -17.94 15.69
CA GLU A 457 -23.82 -19.30 15.27
C GLU A 457 -23.39 -19.25 13.79
N ILE A 458 -22.18 -19.70 13.48
CA ILE A 458 -21.74 -19.86 12.09
C ILE A 458 -22.34 -21.16 11.57
N VAL A 459 -23.22 -21.06 10.57
CA VAL A 459 -23.80 -22.23 9.88
C VAL A 459 -23.04 -22.53 8.59
N ALA A 460 -23.03 -23.79 8.19
CA ALA A 460 -22.39 -24.19 6.94
C ALA A 460 -23.10 -23.56 5.73
N ASP A 461 -22.32 -23.10 4.76
CA ASP A 461 -22.80 -22.51 3.51
C ASP A 461 -21.82 -22.83 2.39
N PHE A 462 -22.22 -23.81 1.58
CA PHE A 462 -21.42 -24.33 0.46
C PHE A 462 -21.83 -23.72 -0.89
N GLU A 463 -22.79 -22.78 -0.89
CA GLU A 463 -23.29 -22.13 -2.09
C GLU A 463 -22.76 -20.71 -2.21
N THR A 464 -22.71 -19.98 -1.10
CA THR A 464 -22.25 -18.60 -1.08
C THR A 464 -20.80 -18.52 -0.60
N SER A 465 -19.88 -18.29 -1.55
CA SER A 465 -18.49 -18.00 -1.18
C SER A 465 -18.38 -16.66 -0.44
N TYR A 466 -17.61 -16.64 0.66
CA TYR A 466 -17.31 -15.42 1.42
C TYR A 466 -15.99 -14.76 0.97
N TYR A 467 -15.13 -15.52 0.29
CA TYR A 467 -13.85 -15.04 -0.21
C TYR A 467 -13.47 -15.73 -1.52
N LYS A 468 -12.77 -15.00 -2.38
CA LYS A 468 -12.31 -15.49 -3.68
C LYS A 468 -10.96 -14.87 -4.02
N GLU A 469 -10.03 -15.69 -4.45
CA GLU A 469 -8.66 -15.29 -4.77
C GLU A 469 -8.35 -15.55 -6.25
N ASN A 470 -7.76 -14.58 -6.94
CA ASN A 470 -7.41 -14.71 -8.37
C ASN A 470 -6.01 -15.34 -8.52
N LEU A 471 -5.98 -16.60 -8.94
CA LEU A 471 -4.76 -17.40 -9.05
C LEU A 471 -3.92 -17.03 -10.27
N THR A 472 -4.56 -16.59 -11.36
CA THR A 472 -3.89 -16.12 -12.57
C THR A 472 -3.03 -14.90 -12.27
N LYS A 473 -3.59 -13.91 -11.54
CA LYS A 473 -2.85 -12.71 -11.11
C LYS A 473 -1.72 -13.04 -10.13
N MET A 474 -1.93 -14.01 -9.25
CA MET A 474 -0.91 -14.45 -8.29
C MET A 474 0.18 -15.36 -8.88
N LYS A 475 0.09 -15.72 -10.17
CA LYS A 475 1.00 -16.68 -10.83
C LYS A 475 1.16 -17.96 -10.00
N PHE A 476 0.06 -18.43 -9.44
CA PHE A 476 0.07 -19.56 -8.53
C PHE A 476 0.41 -20.84 -9.29
N VAL A 477 1.14 -21.75 -8.63
CA VAL A 477 1.50 -23.06 -9.18
C VAL A 477 0.95 -24.16 -8.27
N LYS A 478 0.26 -25.12 -8.85
CA LYS A 478 -0.25 -26.30 -8.14
C LYS A 478 0.46 -27.55 -8.63
N THR A 479 1.10 -28.27 -7.71
CA THR A 479 1.65 -29.60 -7.98
C THR A 479 0.73 -30.66 -7.37
N ILE A 480 0.28 -31.62 -8.18
CA ILE A 480 -0.44 -32.82 -7.74
C ILE A 480 0.51 -34.00 -7.84
N ARG A 481 0.60 -34.79 -6.75
CA ARG A 481 1.40 -36.02 -6.71
C ARG A 481 0.48 -37.20 -6.46
N ARG A 482 0.67 -38.29 -7.21
CA ARG A 482 0.03 -39.58 -6.94
C ARG A 482 1.10 -40.66 -6.86
N SER A 483 1.08 -41.43 -5.78
CA SER A 483 1.87 -42.65 -5.63
C SER A 483 1.10 -43.83 -6.21
N SER A 484 1.75 -44.60 -7.07
CA SER A 484 1.24 -45.87 -7.60
C SER A 484 2.28 -46.99 -7.39
N ALA A 485 1.87 -48.25 -7.53
CA ALA A 485 2.76 -49.41 -7.37
C ALA A 485 3.97 -49.40 -8.33
N SER A 486 3.89 -48.66 -9.44
CA SER A 486 4.96 -48.50 -10.45
C SER A 486 5.78 -47.20 -10.30
N GLY A 487 5.59 -46.43 -9.23
CA GLY A 487 6.31 -45.17 -8.96
C GLY A 487 5.39 -43.96 -8.71
N ALA A 488 5.99 -42.84 -8.27
CA ALA A 488 5.30 -41.59 -8.02
C ALA A 488 5.28 -40.71 -9.28
N GLN A 489 4.10 -40.29 -9.72
CA GLN A 489 3.93 -39.32 -10.79
C GLN A 489 3.51 -37.96 -10.22
N SER A 490 4.04 -36.88 -10.81
CA SER A 490 3.73 -35.51 -10.42
C SER A 490 3.38 -34.64 -11.62
N TRP A 491 2.31 -33.88 -11.51
CA TRP A 491 1.88 -32.87 -12.49
C TRP A 491 1.94 -31.48 -11.86
N THR A 492 2.42 -30.50 -12.62
CA THR A 492 2.53 -29.12 -12.16
C THR A 492 1.77 -28.21 -13.11
N PHE A 493 0.83 -27.44 -12.56
CA PHE A 493 -0.05 -26.54 -13.29
C PHE A 493 0.27 -25.10 -12.90
N ASN A 494 0.54 -24.24 -13.87
CA ASN A 494 0.77 -22.81 -13.66
C ASN A 494 -0.45 -22.01 -14.09
N PHE A 495 -1.22 -21.50 -13.13
CA PHE A 495 -2.48 -20.79 -13.40
C PHE A 495 -2.33 -19.52 -14.25
N ALA A 496 -1.12 -18.94 -14.36
CA ALA A 496 -0.88 -17.78 -15.21
C ALA A 496 -0.78 -18.13 -16.71
N THR A 497 -0.38 -19.35 -17.05
CA THR A 497 -0.20 -19.83 -18.43
C THR A 497 -1.13 -20.98 -18.79
N MET A 498 -2.00 -21.37 -17.85
CA MET A 498 -2.82 -22.57 -17.95
C MET A 498 -3.86 -22.47 -19.05
N ASP A 499 -3.89 -23.45 -19.95
CA ASP A 499 -4.92 -23.59 -20.97
C ASP A 499 -6.12 -24.46 -20.52
N ASP A 500 -7.13 -24.56 -21.39
CA ASP A 500 -8.36 -25.30 -21.13
C ASP A 500 -8.13 -26.81 -20.97
N LYS A 501 -7.12 -27.37 -21.64
CA LYS A 501 -6.77 -28.79 -21.54
C LYS A 501 -6.09 -29.08 -20.21
N GLU A 502 -5.14 -28.22 -19.82
CA GLU A 502 -4.47 -28.29 -18.52
C GLU A 502 -5.46 -28.12 -17.36
N TRP A 503 -6.43 -27.21 -17.51
CA TRP A 503 -7.52 -27.06 -16.54
C TRP A 503 -8.38 -28.34 -16.41
N GLN A 504 -8.78 -28.93 -17.54
CA GLN A 504 -9.52 -30.20 -17.54
C GLN A 504 -8.71 -31.33 -16.87
N ALA A 505 -7.40 -31.41 -17.16
CA ALA A 505 -6.50 -32.37 -16.52
C ALA A 505 -6.38 -32.15 -15.01
N LEU A 506 -6.25 -30.89 -14.56
CA LEU A 506 -6.25 -30.53 -13.13
C LEU A 506 -7.55 -31.01 -12.45
N CYS A 507 -8.71 -30.78 -13.06
CA CYS A 507 -10.01 -31.21 -12.54
C CYS A 507 -10.09 -32.74 -12.42
N GLN A 508 -9.69 -33.49 -13.45
CA GLN A 508 -9.68 -34.96 -13.45
C GLN A 508 -8.76 -35.56 -12.39
N LEU A 509 -7.65 -34.89 -12.08
CA LEU A 509 -6.72 -35.32 -11.03
C LEU A 509 -7.25 -35.09 -9.60
N LYS A 510 -8.50 -34.62 -9.44
CA LYS A 510 -9.10 -34.12 -8.20
C LYS A 510 -8.37 -32.87 -7.68
N GLY A 511 -7.79 -32.08 -8.58
CA GLY A 511 -7.34 -30.73 -8.25
C GLY A 511 -8.51 -29.88 -7.78
N ASP A 512 -9.66 -30.01 -8.46
CA ASP A 512 -10.95 -29.48 -8.03
C ASP A 512 -11.67 -30.49 -7.11
N MET A 513 -11.21 -30.60 -5.86
CA MET A 513 -11.79 -31.55 -4.89
C MET A 513 -13.28 -31.26 -4.67
N ASP A 514 -14.06 -32.32 -4.45
CA ASP A 514 -15.48 -32.24 -4.06
C ASP A 514 -15.63 -31.36 -2.79
N TYR A 515 -16.17 -30.16 -3.00
CA TYR A 515 -16.31 -29.13 -1.97
C TYR A 515 -17.34 -29.51 -0.91
N ARG A 516 -18.18 -30.54 -1.14
CA ARG A 516 -19.12 -31.02 -0.10
C ARG A 516 -18.41 -31.54 1.15
N LYS A 517 -17.08 -31.73 1.09
CA LYS A 517 -16.22 -32.07 2.24
C LYS A 517 -15.17 -31.01 2.59
N HIS A 518 -15.01 -29.93 1.82
CA HIS A 518 -13.92 -28.94 2.01
C HIS A 518 -14.42 -27.50 1.90
N SER A 519 -13.83 -26.60 2.68
CA SER A 519 -14.18 -25.17 2.73
C SER A 519 -13.68 -24.34 1.54
N TRP A 520 -13.32 -24.95 0.40
CA TRP A 520 -12.84 -24.24 -0.79
C TRP A 520 -12.99 -25.03 -2.10
N LYS A 521 -12.98 -24.33 -3.23
CA LYS A 521 -13.12 -24.89 -4.60
C LYS A 521 -12.30 -24.10 -5.64
N TYR A 522 -11.72 -24.75 -6.64
CA TYR A 522 -11.16 -24.04 -7.80
C TYR A 522 -12.26 -23.76 -8.83
N ILE A 523 -12.26 -22.57 -9.43
CA ILE A 523 -13.20 -22.23 -10.49
C ILE A 523 -12.51 -21.46 -11.61
N LYS A 524 -13.07 -21.54 -12.81
CA LYS A 524 -12.68 -20.74 -13.97
C LYS A 524 -13.82 -19.80 -14.34
N GLU A 525 -13.52 -18.53 -14.53
CA GLU A 525 -14.45 -17.53 -15.05
C GLU A 525 -13.77 -16.72 -16.14
N GLY A 526 -14.31 -16.80 -17.36
CA GLY A 526 -13.64 -16.27 -18.55
C GLY A 526 -12.24 -16.90 -18.69
N ASN A 527 -11.22 -16.06 -18.81
CA ASN A 527 -9.81 -16.47 -18.96
C ASN A 527 -9.04 -16.52 -17.63
N ALA A 528 -9.72 -16.33 -16.49
CA ALA A 528 -9.10 -16.28 -15.18
C ALA A 528 -9.49 -17.47 -14.30
N TYR A 529 -8.56 -17.89 -13.47
CA TYR A 529 -8.73 -18.99 -12.53
C TYR A 529 -8.72 -18.47 -11.10
N TYR A 530 -9.57 -19.07 -10.25
CA TYR A 530 -9.76 -18.64 -8.88
C TYR A 530 -9.82 -19.81 -7.93
N ILE A 531 -9.62 -19.52 -6.64
CA ILE A 531 -10.06 -20.36 -5.53
C ILE A 531 -11.10 -19.60 -4.73
N GLN A 532 -12.25 -20.23 -4.49
CA GLN A 532 -13.34 -19.72 -3.66
C GLN A 532 -13.36 -20.44 -2.32
N TYR A 533 -13.76 -19.74 -1.27
CA TYR A 533 -13.86 -20.27 0.09
C TYR A 533 -15.30 -20.17 0.62
N TYR A 534 -15.70 -21.22 1.35
CA TYR A 534 -17.07 -21.51 1.80
C TYR A 534 -17.09 -21.83 3.29
N LEU A 535 -18.21 -21.56 3.95
CA LEU A 535 -18.31 -21.70 5.41
C LEU A 535 -18.52 -23.15 5.81
N THR A 536 -17.83 -23.56 6.86
CA THR A 536 -18.15 -24.75 7.65
C THR A 536 -18.74 -24.33 8.99
N ALA A 537 -19.69 -25.09 9.49
CA ALA A 537 -20.36 -24.76 10.75
C ALA A 537 -19.35 -24.69 11.91
N GLN A 538 -19.52 -23.69 12.79
CA GLN A 538 -18.71 -23.50 13.99
C GLN A 538 -17.19 -23.30 13.74
N THR A 539 -16.80 -22.89 12.53
CA THR A 539 -15.41 -22.66 12.15
C THR A 539 -15.19 -21.21 11.75
N ILE A 540 -14.11 -20.59 12.26
CA ILE A 540 -13.56 -19.39 11.63
C ILE A 540 -12.67 -19.84 10.48
N ASN A 541 -13.26 -19.91 9.29
CA ASN A 541 -12.59 -20.48 8.12
C ASN A 541 -11.40 -19.64 7.62
N THR A 542 -10.57 -20.29 6.82
CA THR A 542 -9.42 -19.68 6.14
C THR A 542 -9.85 -18.39 5.43
N TYR A 543 -9.17 -17.29 5.70
CA TYR A 543 -9.48 -15.96 5.16
C TYR A 543 -10.81 -15.33 5.54
N LEU A 544 -11.61 -15.85 6.48
CA LEU A 544 -12.96 -15.33 6.78
C LEU A 544 -13.00 -13.84 7.13
N PHE A 545 -11.96 -13.32 7.80
CA PHE A 545 -11.78 -11.90 8.11
C PHE A 545 -10.52 -11.30 7.46
N LYS A 546 -9.91 -11.98 6.48
CA LYS A 546 -8.72 -11.45 5.78
C LYS A 546 -8.97 -10.02 5.28
N ASP A 547 -8.00 -9.13 5.51
CA ASP A 547 -7.99 -7.72 5.14
C ASP A 547 -9.09 -6.86 5.80
N CYS A 548 -9.76 -7.33 6.87
CA CYS A 548 -10.67 -6.51 7.69
C CYS A 548 -9.87 -5.49 8.52
N THR A 549 -9.29 -4.51 7.82
CA THR A 549 -8.27 -3.58 8.34
C THR A 549 -8.79 -2.65 9.42
N ASN A 550 -10.09 -2.45 9.54
CA ASN A 550 -10.68 -1.55 10.53
C ASN A 550 -11.03 -2.24 11.85
N LEU A 551 -11.12 -3.57 11.85
CA LEU A 551 -11.54 -4.35 13.02
C LEU A 551 -10.48 -4.28 14.12
N LYS A 552 -10.81 -3.58 15.21
CA LYS A 552 -10.00 -3.42 16.41
C LYS A 552 -10.30 -4.49 17.45
N GLU A 553 -11.57 -4.80 17.60
CA GLU A 553 -12.10 -5.76 18.56
C GLU A 553 -13.06 -6.72 17.87
N LEU A 554 -12.85 -8.01 18.09
CA LEU A 554 -13.71 -9.07 17.60
C LEU A 554 -13.96 -10.06 18.72
N ILE A 555 -15.23 -10.25 19.07
CA ILE A 555 -15.66 -11.33 19.96
C ILE A 555 -16.22 -12.44 19.08
N LEU A 556 -15.58 -13.62 19.14
CA LEU A 556 -16.01 -14.77 18.35
C LEU A 556 -17.27 -15.43 18.95
N PRO A 557 -18.01 -16.18 18.11
CA PRO A 557 -19.06 -17.10 18.60
C PRO A 557 -18.55 -18.04 19.68
N ASP A 558 -19.31 -18.18 20.77
CA ASP A 558 -18.95 -19.07 21.89
C ASP A 558 -18.83 -20.55 21.47
N GLN A 559 -19.54 -20.93 20.41
CA GLN A 559 -19.55 -22.28 19.84
C GLN A 559 -18.38 -22.55 18.87
N THR A 560 -17.43 -21.63 18.71
CA THR A 560 -16.31 -21.80 17.77
C THR A 560 -15.45 -23.01 18.14
N LEU A 561 -15.43 -24.03 17.28
CA LEU A 561 -14.61 -25.24 17.44
C LEU A 561 -13.23 -25.10 16.82
N GLU A 562 -13.10 -24.37 15.72
CA GLU A 562 -11.85 -24.29 14.95
C GLU A 562 -11.59 -22.87 14.43
N ILE A 563 -10.33 -22.44 14.52
CA ILE A 563 -9.83 -21.20 13.91
C ILE A 563 -8.73 -21.55 12.92
N GLN A 564 -9.03 -21.44 11.63
CA GLN A 564 -8.18 -21.91 10.53
C GLN A 564 -7.04 -20.93 10.17
N SER A 565 -6.09 -21.43 9.37
CA SER A 565 -4.95 -20.62 8.91
C SER A 565 -5.42 -19.34 8.20
N ARG A 566 -4.73 -18.23 8.48
CA ARG A 566 -4.97 -16.90 7.87
C ARG A 566 -6.41 -16.38 7.99
N ALA A 567 -7.21 -16.89 8.92
CA ALA A 567 -8.57 -16.42 9.20
C ALA A 567 -8.65 -14.88 9.35
N PHE A 568 -7.69 -14.27 10.03
CA PHE A 568 -7.59 -12.84 10.30
C PHE A 568 -6.42 -12.16 9.58
N ALA A 569 -5.89 -12.77 8.51
CA ALA A 569 -4.69 -12.24 7.87
C ALA A 569 -4.85 -10.77 7.47
N ASN A 570 -3.84 -9.93 7.76
CA ASN A 570 -3.86 -8.48 7.55
C ASN A 570 -5.01 -7.71 8.25
N CYS A 571 -5.58 -8.22 9.35
CA CYS A 571 -6.41 -7.40 10.25
C CYS A 571 -5.50 -6.42 11.03
N LYS A 572 -5.02 -5.37 10.35
CA LYS A 572 -3.98 -4.45 10.84
C LYS A 572 -4.38 -3.70 12.11
N SER A 573 -5.67 -3.57 12.39
CA SER A 573 -6.18 -2.89 13.58
C SER A 573 -6.45 -3.81 14.77
N LEU A 574 -6.46 -5.14 14.58
CA LEU A 574 -6.87 -6.08 15.63
C LEU A 574 -5.83 -6.08 16.75
N GLN A 575 -6.24 -5.68 17.95
CA GLN A 575 -5.32 -5.48 19.09
C GLN A 575 -5.30 -6.65 20.05
N GLN A 576 -6.44 -7.32 20.20
CA GLN A 576 -6.61 -8.42 21.13
C GLN A 576 -7.50 -9.49 20.52
N MET A 577 -7.37 -10.71 21.04
CA MET A 577 -8.21 -11.83 20.67
C MET A 577 -8.53 -12.69 21.89
N LYS A 578 -9.77 -13.15 22.00
CA LYS A 578 -10.19 -14.14 23.01
C LYS A 578 -10.56 -15.45 22.34
N ILE A 579 -9.92 -16.54 22.73
CA ILE A 579 -10.21 -17.88 22.25
C ILE A 579 -11.41 -18.45 23.04
N PRO A 580 -12.53 -18.81 22.36
CA PRO A 580 -13.72 -19.37 23.01
C PRO A 580 -13.46 -20.69 23.76
N SER A 581 -14.35 -21.04 24.68
CA SER A 581 -14.23 -22.24 25.53
C SER A 581 -14.27 -23.55 24.75
N GLN A 582 -14.95 -23.59 23.61
CA GLN A 582 -15.13 -24.82 22.83
C GLN A 582 -14.06 -25.03 21.75
N THR A 583 -13.11 -24.10 21.59
CA THR A 583 -12.11 -24.18 20.52
C THR A 583 -11.17 -25.36 20.74
N LYS A 584 -11.22 -26.32 19.82
CA LYS A 584 -10.41 -27.54 19.81
C LYS A 584 -9.18 -27.43 18.94
N THR A 585 -9.26 -26.63 17.87
CA THR A 585 -8.17 -26.50 16.90
C THR A 585 -7.93 -25.04 16.57
N LEU A 586 -6.69 -24.62 16.78
CA LEU A 586 -6.22 -23.29 16.45
C LEU A 586 -5.05 -23.40 15.46
N TYR A 587 -4.96 -22.54 14.45
CA TYR A 587 -3.76 -22.42 13.61
C TYR A 587 -3.06 -21.09 13.92
N PRO A 588 -1.78 -21.07 14.34
CA PRO A 588 -1.10 -19.81 14.72
C PRO A 588 -1.01 -18.79 13.57
N GLU A 589 -0.97 -19.26 12.33
CA GLU A 589 -1.00 -18.41 11.13
C GLU A 589 -2.35 -17.68 10.94
N ALA A 590 -3.37 -17.97 11.76
CA ALA A 590 -4.65 -17.24 11.74
C ALA A 590 -4.47 -15.72 11.81
N TRP A 591 -3.47 -15.24 12.56
CA TRP A 591 -3.19 -13.82 12.76
C TRP A 591 -2.00 -13.29 11.95
N TYR A 592 -1.68 -13.95 10.83
CA TYR A 592 -0.61 -13.49 9.95
C TYR A 592 -0.76 -12.00 9.60
N ALA A 593 0.29 -11.21 9.87
CA ALA A 593 0.32 -9.77 9.61
C ALA A 593 -0.77 -8.94 10.34
N CYS A 594 -1.26 -9.40 11.50
CA CYS A 594 -2.01 -8.57 12.45
C CYS A 594 -1.06 -7.66 13.24
N SER A 595 -0.54 -6.61 12.59
CA SER A 595 0.57 -5.78 13.07
C SER A 595 0.34 -5.02 14.38
N LEU A 596 -0.91 -4.95 14.88
CA LEU A 596 -1.24 -4.34 16.16
C LEU A 596 -1.68 -5.35 17.25
N MET A 597 -1.61 -6.66 16.99
CA MET A 597 -1.99 -7.69 17.97
C MET A 597 -1.05 -7.69 19.19
N GLN A 598 -1.53 -7.17 20.32
CA GLN A 598 -0.77 -7.02 21.57
C GLN A 598 -0.91 -8.25 22.49
N SER A 599 -2.09 -8.86 22.52
CA SER A 599 -2.37 -9.98 23.42
C SER A 599 -3.37 -10.97 22.82
N ALA A 600 -3.27 -12.22 23.25
CA ALA A 600 -4.31 -13.21 23.02
C ALA A 600 -4.63 -13.94 24.33
N SER A 601 -5.91 -14.00 24.68
CA SER A 601 -6.41 -14.65 25.90
C SER A 601 -7.21 -15.89 25.54
N VAL A 602 -7.29 -16.85 26.46
CA VAL A 602 -8.06 -18.07 26.30
C VAL A 602 -9.14 -18.13 27.39
N CYS A 603 -10.36 -18.54 27.03
CA CYS A 603 -11.39 -18.78 28.03
C CYS A 603 -10.89 -19.80 29.08
N PRO A 604 -10.95 -19.53 30.40
CA PRO A 604 -10.36 -20.42 31.41
C PRO A 604 -10.88 -21.87 31.36
N SER A 605 -12.12 -22.06 30.93
CA SER A 605 -12.76 -23.36 30.77
C SER A 605 -12.39 -24.09 29.47
N ASN A 606 -11.54 -23.51 28.61
CA ASN A 606 -11.07 -24.20 27.41
C ASN A 606 -10.18 -25.41 27.81
N PRO A 607 -10.43 -26.61 27.26
CA PRO A 607 -9.69 -27.82 27.62
C PRO A 607 -8.35 -27.99 26.88
N GLU A 608 -8.17 -27.34 25.72
CA GLU A 608 -7.01 -27.57 24.84
C GLU A 608 -5.91 -26.52 25.00
N TYR A 609 -6.29 -25.29 25.36
CA TYR A 609 -5.41 -24.15 25.40
C TYR A 609 -5.49 -23.40 26.72
N MET A 610 -4.44 -22.66 27.00
CA MET A 610 -4.40 -21.63 28.04
C MET A 610 -3.57 -20.46 27.55
N ASP A 611 -3.71 -19.31 28.19
CA ASP A 611 -2.77 -18.22 28.02
C ASP A 611 -2.00 -17.93 29.30
N LYS A 612 -0.82 -17.35 29.12
CA LYS A 612 -0.03 -16.73 30.18
C LYS A 612 0.55 -15.44 29.62
N GLU A 613 0.24 -14.32 30.27
CA GLU A 613 0.74 -12.98 29.89
C GLU A 613 0.45 -12.62 28.42
N GLY A 614 -0.72 -13.05 27.92
CA GLY A 614 -1.17 -12.79 26.55
C GLY A 614 -0.55 -13.69 25.47
N VAL A 615 0.21 -14.73 25.86
CA VAL A 615 0.79 -15.74 24.96
C VAL A 615 0.00 -17.05 25.10
N ILE A 616 -0.36 -17.68 23.97
CA ILE A 616 -1.14 -18.92 23.96
C ILE A 616 -0.23 -20.14 24.03
N TYR A 617 -0.59 -21.08 24.88
CA TYR A 617 0.02 -22.40 25.04
C TYR A 617 -1.03 -23.51 24.92
N SER A 618 -0.57 -24.75 24.74
CA SER A 618 -1.39 -25.93 25.05
C SER A 618 -1.77 -25.94 26.53
N LYS A 619 -2.87 -26.60 26.89
CA LYS A 619 -3.41 -26.62 28.27
C LYS A 619 -2.41 -27.13 29.31
N ASP A 620 -1.56 -28.06 28.91
CA ASP A 620 -0.48 -28.65 29.72
C ASP A 620 0.78 -27.77 29.80
N SER A 621 0.78 -26.59 29.15
CA SER A 621 1.93 -25.67 29.05
C SER A 621 3.19 -26.26 28.39
N THR A 622 3.08 -27.35 27.61
CA THR A 622 4.24 -27.98 26.95
C THR A 622 4.51 -27.47 25.53
N THR A 623 3.54 -26.82 24.91
CA THR A 623 3.65 -26.27 23.55
C THR A 623 3.33 -24.80 23.53
N LEU A 624 4.25 -23.96 23.06
CA LEU A 624 3.92 -22.56 22.74
C LEU A 624 3.22 -22.51 21.38
N VAL A 625 1.99 -22.01 21.39
CA VAL A 625 1.11 -22.01 20.23
C VAL A 625 1.23 -20.69 19.47
N TYR A 626 1.12 -19.55 20.15
CA TYR A 626 1.09 -18.25 19.51
C TYR A 626 1.61 -17.13 20.42
N TYR A 627 2.55 -16.35 19.90
CA TYR A 627 3.07 -15.12 20.48
C TYR A 627 2.57 -13.91 19.66
N PRO A 628 1.88 -12.94 20.28
CA PRO A 628 1.34 -11.77 19.58
C PRO A 628 2.42 -10.90 18.90
N SER A 629 2.19 -10.51 17.65
CA SER A 629 3.18 -9.79 16.83
C SER A 629 3.55 -8.40 17.36
N ASN A 630 2.63 -7.71 18.03
CA ASN A 630 2.82 -6.37 18.60
C ASN A 630 2.98 -6.40 20.13
N LYS A 631 3.24 -7.57 20.73
CA LYS A 631 3.67 -7.65 22.13
C LYS A 631 5.05 -6.99 22.26
N THR A 632 5.18 -6.10 23.24
CA THR A 632 6.29 -5.12 23.33
C THR A 632 7.51 -5.64 24.09
N ASP A 633 7.48 -6.87 24.61
CA ASP A 633 8.61 -7.46 25.32
C ASP A 633 9.85 -7.50 24.40
N SER A 634 10.94 -6.89 24.85
CA SER A 634 12.22 -6.95 24.12
C SER A 634 12.98 -8.25 24.37
N VAL A 635 12.74 -8.88 25.52
CA VAL A 635 13.32 -10.16 25.93
C VAL A 635 12.19 -11.09 26.34
N TYR A 636 12.18 -12.31 25.81
CA TYR A 636 11.20 -13.33 26.18
C TYR A 636 11.85 -14.52 26.86
N ILE A 637 11.38 -14.86 28.07
CA ILE A 637 11.82 -16.02 28.83
C ILE A 637 10.79 -17.14 28.69
N MET A 638 11.12 -18.16 27.91
CA MET A 638 10.23 -19.29 27.67
C MET A 638 10.11 -20.15 28.95
N PRO A 639 8.88 -20.54 29.37
CA PRO A 639 8.70 -21.43 30.51
C PRO A 639 9.41 -22.77 30.29
N GLN A 640 10.04 -23.32 31.34
CA GLN A 640 10.79 -24.57 31.25
C GLN A 640 9.93 -25.81 30.98
N SER A 641 8.59 -25.71 31.12
CA SER A 641 7.67 -26.76 30.70
C SER A 641 7.58 -26.92 29.18
N VAL A 642 7.97 -25.91 28.40
CA VAL A 642 7.80 -25.89 26.95
C VAL A 642 8.83 -26.80 26.28
N SER A 643 8.38 -27.86 25.64
CA SER A 643 9.21 -28.77 24.84
C SER A 643 8.98 -28.63 23.33
N HIS A 644 7.90 -27.94 22.92
CA HIS A 644 7.49 -27.81 21.53
C HIS A 644 7.10 -26.38 21.16
N LEU A 645 7.36 -26.00 19.91
CA LEU A 645 6.82 -24.81 19.27
C LEU A 645 5.93 -25.22 18.11
N ARG A 646 4.87 -24.44 17.85
CA ARG A 646 4.13 -24.56 16.59
C ARG A 646 4.75 -23.73 15.48
N SER A 647 4.53 -24.15 14.23
CA SER A 647 4.85 -23.30 13.08
C SER A 647 4.17 -21.94 13.20
N TYR A 648 4.89 -20.87 12.85
CA TYR A 648 4.47 -19.48 13.00
C TYR A 648 4.28 -18.98 14.44
N ALA A 649 4.74 -19.70 15.46
CA ALA A 649 4.53 -19.33 16.86
C ALA A 649 4.98 -17.90 17.21
N PHE A 650 6.11 -17.43 16.69
CA PHE A 650 6.62 -16.06 16.86
C PHE A 650 6.53 -15.23 15.58
N CYS A 651 5.71 -15.63 14.61
CA CYS A 651 5.62 -14.98 13.30
C CYS A 651 5.35 -13.48 13.46
N GLY A 652 6.29 -12.66 12.98
CA GLY A 652 6.16 -11.21 13.02
C GLY A 652 6.27 -10.62 14.43
N ALA A 653 6.97 -11.25 15.37
CA ALA A 653 7.28 -10.62 16.66
C ALA A 653 8.11 -9.35 16.44
N LEU A 654 7.43 -8.19 16.40
CA LEU A 654 7.98 -6.93 15.89
C LEU A 654 8.98 -6.27 16.86
N PHE A 655 8.95 -6.63 18.14
CA PHE A 655 9.77 -6.02 19.19
C PHE A 655 10.75 -6.97 19.85
N LEU A 656 10.58 -8.28 19.66
CA LEU A 656 11.39 -9.30 20.31
C LEU A 656 12.82 -9.26 19.78
N ARG A 657 13.79 -9.04 20.66
CA ARG A 657 15.23 -8.97 20.33
C ARG A 657 15.99 -10.21 20.74
N ASP A 658 15.69 -10.68 21.95
CA ASP A 658 16.35 -11.83 22.57
C ASP A 658 15.30 -12.80 23.09
N ILE A 659 15.59 -14.09 22.93
CA ILE A 659 14.74 -15.18 23.41
C ILE A 659 15.59 -16.18 24.20
N HIS A 660 15.16 -16.46 25.43
CA HIS A 660 15.70 -17.53 26.24
C HIS A 660 14.76 -18.73 26.11
N PHE A 661 15.21 -19.75 25.36
CA PHE A 661 14.44 -20.96 25.15
C PHE A 661 14.39 -21.83 26.41
N SER A 662 13.43 -22.75 26.45
CA SER A 662 13.45 -23.82 27.44
C SER A 662 14.52 -24.84 27.10
N GLU A 663 15.20 -25.37 28.12
CA GLU A 663 16.17 -26.48 28.01
C GLU A 663 15.51 -27.82 27.61
N ASN A 664 14.18 -27.86 27.49
CA ASN A 664 13.42 -29.03 27.03
C ASN A 664 13.01 -28.95 25.56
N LEU A 665 13.29 -27.83 24.87
CA LEU A 665 12.84 -27.59 23.51
C LEU A 665 13.50 -28.55 22.51
N LYS A 666 12.69 -29.29 21.74
CA LYS A 666 13.19 -30.34 20.84
C LYS A 666 13.48 -29.88 19.42
N ALA A 667 12.73 -28.92 18.90
CA ALA A 667 12.85 -28.50 17.52
C ALA A 667 12.42 -27.05 17.28
N ILE A 668 12.96 -26.45 16.23
CA ILE A 668 12.51 -25.17 15.69
C ILE A 668 11.66 -25.42 14.42
N PRO A 669 10.34 -25.21 14.48
CA PRO A 669 9.42 -25.55 13.40
C PRO A 669 9.44 -24.51 12.27
N ARG A 670 8.76 -24.86 11.18
CA ARG A 670 8.81 -24.09 9.94
C ARG A 670 8.19 -22.72 10.21
N TYR A 671 8.86 -21.65 9.78
CA TYR A 671 8.41 -20.27 9.97
C TYR A 671 8.22 -19.84 11.44
N ALA A 672 8.84 -20.54 12.42
CA ALA A 672 8.73 -20.19 13.84
C ALA A 672 8.96 -18.70 14.11
N PHE A 673 10.00 -18.12 13.51
CA PHE A 673 10.42 -16.73 13.63
C PHE A 673 10.33 -15.98 12.30
N TYR A 674 9.32 -16.29 11.48
CA TYR A 674 9.16 -15.64 10.19
C TYR A 674 8.96 -14.12 10.33
N ASN A 675 9.79 -13.33 9.65
CA ASN A 675 9.80 -11.87 9.66
C ASN A 675 9.84 -11.26 11.08
N CYS A 676 10.74 -11.72 11.96
CA CYS A 676 11.02 -11.06 13.23
C CYS A 676 12.16 -10.03 13.06
N PRO A 677 11.87 -8.74 12.81
CA PRO A 677 12.88 -7.80 12.31
C PRO A 677 13.91 -7.36 13.37
N GLN A 678 13.64 -7.61 14.66
CA GLN A 678 14.49 -7.14 15.75
C GLN A 678 15.32 -8.24 16.43
N ILE A 679 15.10 -9.51 16.10
CA ILE A 679 15.90 -10.60 16.68
C ILE A 679 17.34 -10.48 16.18
N ARG A 680 18.29 -10.43 17.12
CA ARG A 680 19.73 -10.22 16.85
C ARG A 680 20.56 -11.48 17.01
N SER A 681 20.30 -12.18 18.11
CA SER A 681 21.01 -13.41 18.44
C SER A 681 20.02 -14.49 18.85
N VAL A 682 20.34 -15.73 18.50
CA VAL A 682 19.56 -16.91 18.87
C VAL A 682 20.52 -17.92 19.49
N LYS A 683 20.31 -18.25 20.77
CA LYS A 683 21.03 -19.32 21.47
C LYS A 683 20.11 -20.52 21.60
N LEU A 684 20.30 -21.52 20.76
CA LEU A 684 19.49 -22.73 20.81
C LEU A 684 19.95 -23.63 21.97
N PRO A 685 19.02 -24.22 22.75
CA PRO A 685 19.37 -25.08 23.86
C PRO A 685 19.88 -26.43 23.37
N GLU A 686 20.68 -27.12 24.19
CA GLU A 686 21.31 -28.41 23.84
C GLU A 686 20.30 -29.53 23.53
N SER A 687 19.03 -29.35 23.88
CA SER A 687 17.94 -30.28 23.59
C SER A 687 17.42 -30.19 22.15
N VAL A 688 17.77 -29.15 21.38
CA VAL A 688 17.27 -28.99 20.01
C VAL A 688 17.99 -29.93 19.06
N GLU A 689 17.24 -30.86 18.48
CA GLU A 689 17.75 -31.88 17.56
C GLU A 689 17.47 -31.51 16.10
N LYS A 690 16.51 -30.60 15.85
CA LYS A 690 16.02 -30.28 14.50
C LYS A 690 15.64 -28.82 14.30
N ILE A 691 16.07 -28.25 13.18
CA ILE A 691 15.61 -26.95 12.67
C ILE A 691 15.00 -27.18 11.29
N THR A 692 13.71 -26.92 11.16
CA THR A 692 12.99 -27.17 9.90
C THR A 692 13.14 -26.00 8.92
N PRO A 693 12.83 -26.20 7.61
CA PRO A 693 13.06 -25.18 6.60
C PRO A 693 12.41 -23.85 6.92
N LYS A 694 13.11 -22.76 6.59
CA LYS A 694 12.64 -21.38 6.72
C LYS A 694 12.28 -20.91 8.15
N ALA A 695 12.91 -21.50 9.17
CA ALA A 695 12.63 -21.19 10.57
C ALA A 695 12.80 -19.70 10.94
N PHE A 696 13.83 -19.01 10.43
CA PHE A 696 14.18 -17.62 10.76
C PHE A 696 14.11 -16.68 9.53
N VAL A 697 13.32 -17.04 8.52
CA VAL A 697 13.27 -16.25 7.29
C VAL A 697 12.85 -14.81 7.54
N GLY A 698 13.61 -13.86 7.00
CA GLY A 698 13.33 -12.44 7.13
C GLY A 698 13.66 -11.84 8.51
N CYS A 699 14.40 -12.56 9.36
CA CYS A 699 15.02 -11.98 10.56
C CYS A 699 16.19 -11.07 10.18
N LYS A 700 15.89 -9.89 9.65
CA LYS A 700 16.86 -9.00 8.99
C LYS A 700 18.03 -8.55 9.88
N LYS A 701 17.93 -8.65 11.20
CA LYS A 701 18.99 -8.28 12.16
C LYS A 701 19.66 -9.47 12.82
N LEU A 702 19.25 -10.69 12.49
CA LEU A 702 19.84 -11.89 13.06
C LEU A 702 21.24 -12.05 12.48
N SER A 703 22.25 -11.80 13.30
CA SER A 703 23.68 -11.91 12.97
C SER A 703 24.32 -13.15 13.57
N ASP A 704 23.85 -13.59 14.75
CA ASP A 704 24.53 -14.62 15.53
C ASP A 704 23.57 -15.77 15.91
N VAL A 705 23.88 -16.99 15.46
CA VAL A 705 23.12 -18.20 15.80
C VAL A 705 24.07 -19.23 16.42
N HIS A 706 23.81 -19.58 17.67
CA HIS A 706 24.54 -20.63 18.38
C HIS A 706 23.76 -21.94 18.22
N PHE A 707 24.33 -22.87 17.47
CA PHE A 707 23.78 -24.20 17.28
C PHE A 707 24.22 -25.14 18.42
N PRO A 708 23.33 -26.03 18.88
CA PRO A 708 23.66 -26.97 19.94
C PRO A 708 24.45 -28.17 19.39
N SER A 709 25.17 -28.86 20.27
CA SER A 709 25.97 -30.04 19.90
C SER A 709 25.13 -31.23 19.41
N LYS A 710 23.86 -31.32 19.84
CA LYS A 710 22.93 -32.42 19.49
C LYS A 710 22.13 -32.18 18.21
N LEU A 711 22.38 -31.09 17.49
CA LEU A 711 21.64 -30.79 16.26
C LEU A 711 21.94 -31.81 15.16
N GLN A 712 20.90 -32.49 14.66
CA GLN A 712 21.01 -33.53 13.64
C GLN A 712 20.56 -33.02 12.27
N ASP A 713 19.48 -32.23 12.24
CA ASP A 713 18.78 -31.83 11.01
C ASP A 713 18.68 -30.31 10.87
N ILE A 714 19.16 -29.75 9.75
CA ILE A 714 18.95 -28.36 9.36
C ILE A 714 18.25 -28.30 8.00
N GLY A 715 17.08 -27.66 7.96
CA GLY A 715 16.30 -27.48 6.75
C GLY A 715 16.84 -26.41 5.81
N ASN A 716 16.34 -26.42 4.57
CA ASN A 716 16.70 -25.41 3.58
C ASN A 716 16.21 -24.00 3.96
N ASP A 717 16.95 -22.98 3.52
CA ASP A 717 16.60 -21.56 3.65
C ASP A 717 16.32 -21.11 5.10
N VAL A 718 16.89 -21.80 6.10
CA VAL A 718 16.64 -21.49 7.53
C VAL A 718 16.92 -20.03 7.87
N LEU A 719 18.00 -19.48 7.32
CA LEU A 719 18.46 -18.10 7.51
C LEU A 719 18.26 -17.20 6.26
N PHE A 720 17.34 -17.56 5.36
CA PHE A 720 17.12 -16.77 4.14
C PHE A 720 16.61 -15.35 4.50
N GLN A 721 17.27 -14.33 3.94
CA GLN A 721 17.03 -12.91 4.25
C GLN A 721 17.32 -12.51 5.72
N CYS A 722 18.25 -13.20 6.39
CA CYS A 722 18.84 -12.74 7.65
C CYS A 722 19.98 -11.74 7.42
N GLY A 723 20.36 -11.00 8.47
CA GLY A 723 21.35 -9.92 8.41
C GLY A 723 22.81 -10.33 8.64
N GLY A 724 23.07 -11.54 9.13
CA GLY A 724 24.42 -12.06 9.34
C GLY A 724 25.18 -12.29 8.04
N LYS A 725 26.48 -11.96 8.06
CA LYS A 725 27.43 -12.29 6.99
C LYS A 725 27.75 -13.78 6.98
#